data_AF-A0A7Y3MX40-F1
#
_entry.id   AF-A0A7Y3MX40-F1
#
_cell.length_a   1.000
_cell.length_b   1.000
_cell.length_c   1.000
_cell.angle_alpha   90.00
_cell.angle_beta   90.00
_cell.angle_gamma   90.00
#
_symmetry.space_group_name_H-M   'P 1'
#
loop_
_entity.id
_entity.type
_entity.pdbx_description
1 polymer ?
#
loop_
_entity_poly.entity_id
_entity_poly.type
_entity_poly.pdbx_seq_one_letter_code
_entity_poly.pdbx_strand_id
1 'polypeptide(L)'
;MSRPSGGIQFVALLLTIASVGACEGTDPSFDAYTAIVAEEDGRGVLGFTAIGQGLASDHPRVRVWAVRALGRQEDPDLLGRITPSLRDDSPSVREAAWFATAQALYREPAADRVLALIGEAGAEADATVLGAMATVLGWAGTPEDGAALRSRAVEALAGLAERIRAADDPDLHGHLGLARGLEALARSHGSNGVVQQAVEDLATPLLTTLQGGPSARAARIRTLAIAALGAAGTVSQAALIEAAGDPDPEVRRAALSVIGRLGRGYREAVPAGLSDPSPTVRVAALAAWDRWVRPGAGCDAAFELVGDPNPNVALTAVDLLQRPCSDVQTQRDLLAELINDSSSTWHRPAHALVALAGLAPEQARASLGVLRDHASPFARAWAARAAAEAADIATLETLARDGNPNVRTAALTGLLATRTRDRDPFVEALALNDPQVVMTALGGLVSTQEEHAVPALEALRRFTERGMWTERDVRMALLDFLAPLPHVAEADLEGYVTDFDPRVAERAATALQERGLTVAADPTPLEPEPTPTVRRLTTLAASQVVLEMAAGPGARPLGRVVIALRPDLAATNADRFARLAERGALDGLTFHRVVPNFVVQGGSPGANEYAGHGSYTRDEISAEGHWRGMVGLSTRGRDTGDAQIFVNLIDNTRLDFNYTILGEVTEGMEVVDRLAEGAVIRTARLERRRAP
;
A
#
# COMPACT_ATOMS: atom_id res chain seq x y z
N MET A 1 -1.36 22.21 -17.85
CA MET A 1 -0.90 21.73 -16.53
C MET A 1 -1.42 22.69 -15.47
N SER A 2 -2.67 22.50 -15.04
CA SER A 2 -3.34 23.34 -14.04
C SER A 2 -3.70 22.41 -12.88
N ARG A 3 -3.04 22.63 -11.74
CA ARG A 3 -3.01 21.75 -10.56
C ARG A 3 -4.30 21.87 -9.71
N PRO A 4 -4.67 20.85 -8.92
CA PRO A 4 -5.83 20.91 -8.01
C PRO A 4 -5.59 21.94 -6.88
N SER A 5 -6.57 22.80 -6.67
CA SER A 5 -6.54 24.00 -5.81
C SER A 5 -6.87 23.77 -4.34
N GLY A 6 -7.08 22.53 -3.88
CA GLY A 6 -7.30 22.23 -2.45
C GLY A 6 -6.05 22.48 -1.58
N GLY A 7 -4.86 22.20 -2.10
CA GLY A 7 -3.59 22.45 -1.40
C GLY A 7 -3.11 23.90 -1.47
N ILE A 8 -3.64 24.71 -2.40
CA ILE A 8 -3.19 26.09 -2.61
C ILE A 8 -3.67 27.01 -1.49
N GLN A 9 -4.83 26.77 -0.88
CA GLN A 9 -5.25 27.52 0.31
C GLN A 9 -4.44 27.15 1.57
N PHE A 10 -3.95 25.91 1.67
CA PHE A 10 -3.05 25.46 2.75
C PHE A 10 -1.66 26.12 2.62
N VAL A 11 -1.10 26.15 1.40
CA VAL A 11 0.22 26.75 1.11
C VAL A 11 0.18 28.28 1.09
N ALA A 12 -0.90 28.90 0.57
CA ALA A 12 -1.03 30.36 0.49
C ALA A 12 -1.04 31.03 1.86
N LEU A 13 -1.69 30.42 2.87
CA LEU A 13 -1.75 30.99 4.23
C LEU A 13 -0.44 30.80 5.00
N LEU A 14 0.22 29.65 4.86
CA LEU A 14 1.54 29.39 5.47
C LEU A 14 2.65 30.26 4.86
N LEU A 15 2.55 30.59 3.57
CA LEU A 15 3.48 31.52 2.90
C LEU A 15 3.25 32.99 3.27
N THR A 16 2.01 33.43 3.54
CA THR A 16 1.76 34.81 4.04
C THR A 16 2.45 35.10 5.37
N ILE A 17 2.68 34.09 6.21
CA ILE A 17 3.38 34.24 7.50
C ILE A 17 4.90 34.36 7.30
N ALA A 18 5.46 33.80 6.21
CA ALA A 18 6.90 33.92 5.92
C ALA A 18 7.31 35.32 5.42
N SER A 19 6.36 36.12 4.93
CA SER A 19 6.60 37.49 4.45
C SER A 19 6.33 38.60 5.47
N VAL A 20 5.70 38.29 6.60
CA VAL A 20 5.48 39.25 7.69
C VAL A 20 6.53 38.98 8.76
N GLY A 21 7.59 39.78 8.74
CA GLY A 21 8.53 39.85 9.85
C GLY A 21 7.79 40.18 11.15
N ALA A 22 8.13 39.43 12.20
CA ALA A 22 7.68 39.60 13.59
C ALA A 22 6.19 39.29 13.86
N CYS A 23 5.91 38.03 14.23
CA CYS A 23 4.90 37.71 15.22
C CYS A 23 5.50 36.73 16.24
N GLU A 24 6.05 37.28 17.32
CA GLU A 24 6.03 36.61 18.62
C GLU A 24 4.55 36.60 19.09
N GLY A 25 3.85 35.51 18.78
CA GLY A 25 2.48 35.27 19.20
C GLY A 25 2.01 33.96 18.60
N THR A 26 1.79 32.93 19.42
CA THR A 26 1.26 31.65 18.97
C THR A 26 -0.19 31.87 18.52
N ASP A 27 -0.49 31.58 17.25
CA ASP A 27 -1.87 31.50 16.78
C ASP A 27 -2.56 30.36 17.57
N PRO A 28 -3.60 30.65 18.38
CA PRO A 28 -4.24 29.68 19.27
C PRO A 28 -4.78 28.44 18.56
N SER A 29 -5.05 28.54 17.25
CA SER A 29 -5.52 27.41 16.43
C SER A 29 -4.48 26.30 16.32
N PHE A 30 -3.20 26.62 16.47
CA PHE A 30 -2.13 25.63 16.35
C PHE A 30 -1.81 24.93 17.66
N ASP A 31 -1.88 25.60 18.81
CA ASP A 31 -1.74 24.93 20.12
C ASP A 31 -2.86 23.88 20.30
N ALA A 32 -4.08 24.23 19.86
CA ALA A 32 -5.20 23.30 19.76
C ALA A 32 -4.88 22.10 18.86
N TYR A 33 -4.24 22.31 17.71
CA TYR A 33 -3.88 21.22 16.80
C TYR A 33 -2.93 20.20 17.44
N THR A 34 -1.86 20.66 18.10
CA THR A 34 -0.92 19.73 18.74
C THR A 34 -1.53 18.96 19.90
N ALA A 35 -2.44 19.59 20.65
CA ALA A 35 -3.16 18.91 21.71
C ALA A 35 -4.14 17.86 21.15
N ILE A 36 -4.84 18.18 20.04
CA ILE A 36 -5.68 17.23 19.31
C ILE A 36 -4.86 16.04 18.82
N VAL A 37 -3.71 16.27 18.17
CA VAL A 37 -2.84 15.21 17.66
C VAL A 37 -2.31 14.33 18.79
N ALA A 38 -1.98 14.91 19.95
CA ALA A 38 -1.54 14.15 21.12
C ALA A 38 -2.65 13.24 21.68
N GLU A 39 -3.88 13.75 21.83
CA GLU A 39 -5.03 12.92 22.24
C GLU A 39 -5.37 11.85 21.19
N GLU A 40 -5.25 12.18 19.91
CA GLU A 40 -5.46 11.26 18.80
C GLU A 40 -4.47 10.08 18.85
N ASP A 41 -3.19 10.37 19.15
CA ASP A 41 -2.12 9.37 19.30
C ASP A 41 -2.28 8.50 20.54
N GLY A 42 -2.82 9.07 21.62
CA GLY A 42 -3.12 8.37 22.87
C GLY A 42 -4.29 7.39 22.81
N ARG A 43 -4.98 7.24 21.67
CA ARG A 43 -6.07 6.26 21.45
C ARG A 43 -7.12 6.23 22.58
N GLY A 44 -7.52 7.41 23.07
CA GLY A 44 -8.51 7.56 24.16
C GLY A 44 -7.98 7.37 25.57
N VAL A 45 -6.74 6.89 25.77
CA VAL A 45 -6.09 6.79 27.10
C VAL A 45 -5.95 8.16 27.76
N LEU A 46 -5.70 9.20 26.96
CA LEU A 46 -5.57 10.59 27.41
C LEU A 46 -6.93 11.31 27.55
N GLY A 47 -8.04 10.64 27.21
CA GLY A 47 -9.35 11.26 27.07
C GLY A 47 -9.51 12.04 25.76
N PHE A 48 -10.56 12.88 25.69
CA PHE A 48 -10.97 13.62 24.49
C PHE A 48 -11.22 15.12 24.79
N THR A 49 -10.42 15.71 25.67
CA THR A 49 -10.64 17.07 26.16
C THR A 49 -10.29 18.11 25.09
N ALA A 50 -9.08 18.04 24.53
CA ALA A 50 -8.62 18.92 23.47
C ALA A 50 -9.42 18.71 22.18
N ILE A 51 -9.75 17.46 21.84
CA ILE A 51 -10.64 17.13 20.73
C ILE A 51 -12.03 17.77 20.93
N GLY A 52 -12.61 17.67 22.12
CA GLY A 52 -13.88 18.30 22.45
C GLY A 52 -13.85 19.83 22.33
N GLN A 53 -12.77 20.47 22.82
CA GLN A 53 -12.56 21.90 22.65
C GLN A 53 -12.40 22.29 21.18
N GLY A 54 -11.70 21.47 20.39
CA GLY A 54 -11.51 21.69 18.96
C GLY A 54 -12.81 21.65 18.17
N LEU A 55 -13.74 20.74 18.51
CA LEU A 55 -15.08 20.70 17.91
C LEU A 55 -15.88 21.98 18.17
N ALA A 56 -15.68 22.62 19.32
CA ALA A 56 -16.36 23.86 19.70
C ALA A 56 -15.65 25.14 19.19
N SER A 57 -14.58 25.00 18.39
CA SER A 57 -13.79 26.14 17.92
C SER A 57 -14.53 26.99 16.89
N ASP A 58 -14.34 28.30 16.97
CA ASP A 58 -14.81 29.25 15.95
C ASP A 58 -14.06 29.08 14.60
N HIS A 59 -12.94 28.37 14.59
CA HIS A 59 -12.16 28.11 13.37
C HIS A 59 -12.56 26.78 12.72
N PRO A 60 -13.13 26.78 11.49
CA PRO A 60 -13.58 25.55 10.83
C PRO A 60 -12.46 24.54 10.60
N ARG A 61 -11.22 25.01 10.41
CA ARG A 61 -10.05 24.12 10.30
C ARG A 61 -9.78 23.32 11.58
N VAL A 62 -9.93 23.95 12.75
CA VAL A 62 -9.74 23.26 14.04
C VAL A 62 -10.84 22.23 14.22
N ARG A 63 -12.08 22.56 13.83
CA ARG A 63 -13.20 21.61 13.82
C ARG A 63 -12.95 20.42 12.88
N VAL A 64 -12.40 20.64 11.69
CA VAL A 64 -11.97 19.57 10.76
C VAL A 64 -10.95 18.64 11.42
N TRP A 65 -9.93 19.18 12.09
CA TRP A 65 -8.93 18.36 12.76
C TRP A 65 -9.54 17.55 13.91
N ALA A 66 -10.38 18.17 14.72
CA ALA A 66 -11.04 17.50 15.84
C ALA A 66 -11.98 16.37 15.38
N VAL A 67 -12.81 16.60 14.36
CA VAL A 67 -13.72 15.55 13.86
C VAL A 67 -12.96 14.40 13.18
N ARG A 68 -11.87 14.70 12.46
CA ARG A 68 -10.98 13.67 11.91
C ARG A 68 -10.32 12.84 13.02
N ALA A 69 -9.83 13.49 14.07
CA ALA A 69 -9.20 12.82 15.20
C ALA A 69 -10.17 11.84 15.90
N LEU A 70 -11.44 12.21 16.06
CA LEU A 70 -12.49 11.29 16.54
C LEU A 70 -12.69 10.10 15.61
N GLY A 71 -12.86 10.34 14.29
CA GLY A 71 -13.06 9.25 13.34
C GLY A 71 -11.89 8.27 13.32
N ARG A 72 -10.67 8.78 13.43
CA ARG A 72 -9.44 7.96 13.45
C ARG A 72 -9.29 7.11 14.68
N GLN A 73 -10.09 7.30 15.73
CA GLN A 73 -10.11 6.36 16.86
C GLN A 73 -10.64 4.99 16.46
N GLU A 74 -11.37 4.89 15.33
CA GLU A 74 -12.02 3.65 14.86
C GLU A 74 -12.96 3.06 15.92
N ASP A 75 -13.63 3.95 16.66
CA ASP A 75 -14.53 3.62 17.76
C ASP A 75 -15.97 4.07 17.42
N PRO A 76 -16.92 3.12 17.23
CA PRO A 76 -18.30 3.44 16.90
C PRO A 76 -19.04 4.18 18.02
N ASP A 77 -18.60 4.09 19.28
CA ASP A 77 -19.22 4.80 20.41
C ASP A 77 -19.02 6.32 20.32
N LEU A 78 -18.04 6.77 19.52
CA LEU A 78 -17.78 8.18 19.27
C LEU A 78 -18.69 8.81 18.21
N LEU A 79 -19.57 8.04 17.55
CA LEU A 79 -20.50 8.57 16.55
C LEU A 79 -21.40 9.68 17.09
N GLY A 80 -21.82 9.60 18.36
CA GLY A 80 -22.60 10.66 19.01
C GLY A 80 -21.86 12.01 19.08
N ARG A 81 -20.52 11.99 19.02
CA ARG A 81 -19.67 13.19 18.99
C ARG A 81 -19.33 13.66 17.58
N ILE A 82 -19.35 12.74 16.60
CA ILE A 82 -19.06 13.04 15.18
C ILE A 82 -20.28 13.62 14.46
N THR A 83 -21.45 12.98 14.63
CA THR A 83 -22.66 13.29 13.85
C THR A 83 -23.17 14.73 13.94
N PRO A 84 -23.00 15.50 15.04
CA PRO A 84 -23.33 16.93 15.04
C PRO A 84 -22.60 17.73 13.95
N SER A 85 -21.35 17.34 13.63
CA SER A 85 -20.52 18.00 12.62
C SER A 85 -21.01 17.78 11.18
N LEU A 86 -21.93 16.82 10.95
CA LEU A 86 -22.59 16.64 9.65
C LEU A 86 -23.55 17.80 9.31
N ARG A 87 -23.91 18.64 10.29
CA ARG A 87 -24.76 19.83 10.13
C ARG A 87 -23.99 21.14 10.36
N ASP A 88 -22.66 21.08 10.36
CA ASP A 88 -21.79 22.25 10.53
C ASP A 88 -22.01 23.28 9.41
N ASP A 89 -21.80 24.56 9.71
CA ASP A 89 -21.97 25.65 8.74
C ASP A 89 -20.92 25.59 7.62
N SER A 90 -19.73 25.05 7.91
CA SER A 90 -18.65 24.88 6.94
C SER A 90 -18.75 23.57 6.16
N PRO A 91 -18.81 23.62 4.81
CA PRO A 91 -18.78 22.41 3.98
C PRO A 91 -17.57 21.50 4.23
N SER A 92 -16.40 22.08 4.53
CA SER A 92 -15.19 21.31 4.81
C SER A 92 -15.27 20.49 6.11
N VAL A 93 -16.02 20.99 7.10
CA VAL A 93 -16.27 20.25 8.35
C VAL A 93 -17.28 19.14 8.10
N ARG A 94 -18.34 19.41 7.33
CA ARG A 94 -19.33 18.38 6.95
C ARG A 94 -18.69 17.26 6.13
N GLU A 95 -17.85 17.60 5.16
CA GLU A 95 -17.05 16.63 4.39
C GLU A 95 -16.19 15.77 5.32
N ALA A 96 -15.40 16.39 6.20
CA ALA A 96 -14.56 15.68 7.14
C ALA A 96 -15.36 14.77 8.09
N ALA A 97 -16.55 15.21 8.51
CA ALA A 97 -17.45 14.45 9.37
C ALA A 97 -17.99 13.18 8.69
N TRP A 98 -18.26 13.21 7.39
CA TRP A 98 -18.63 12.01 6.63
C TRP A 98 -17.53 10.96 6.64
N PHE A 99 -16.29 11.37 6.32
CA PHE A 99 -15.15 10.44 6.36
C PHE A 99 -14.82 9.99 7.78
N ALA A 100 -14.97 10.85 8.79
CA ALA A 100 -14.81 10.47 10.19
C ALA A 100 -15.84 9.43 10.64
N THR A 101 -17.08 9.56 10.16
CA THR A 101 -18.15 8.57 10.40
C THR A 101 -17.76 7.21 9.81
N ALA A 102 -17.26 7.19 8.57
CA ALA A 102 -16.80 5.96 7.93
C ALA A 102 -15.66 5.30 8.72
N GLN A 103 -14.68 6.10 9.17
CA GLN A 103 -13.55 5.60 9.96
C GLN A 103 -13.96 5.10 11.36
N ALA A 104 -14.87 5.79 12.04
CA ALA A 104 -15.39 5.32 13.33
C ALA A 104 -16.11 3.96 13.18
N LEU A 105 -16.73 3.72 12.03
CA LEU A 105 -17.41 2.47 11.69
C LEU A 105 -16.51 1.45 11.00
N TYR A 106 -15.19 1.69 10.90
CA TYR A 106 -14.29 0.87 10.08
C TYR A 106 -14.33 -0.63 10.40
N ARG A 107 -14.61 -0.98 11.66
CA ARG A 107 -14.59 -2.35 12.19
C ARG A 107 -15.97 -3.02 12.28
N GLU A 108 -17.03 -2.35 11.83
CA GLU A 108 -18.40 -2.85 11.94
C GLU A 108 -19.18 -2.69 10.63
N PRO A 109 -20.25 -3.47 10.40
CA PRO A 109 -21.17 -3.22 9.30
C PRO A 109 -21.74 -1.79 9.36
N ALA A 110 -21.41 -0.98 8.36
CA ALA A 110 -21.65 0.47 8.40
C ALA A 110 -22.87 0.94 7.57
N ALA A 111 -23.33 0.15 6.60
CA ALA A 111 -24.23 0.63 5.55
C ALA A 111 -25.58 1.14 6.08
N ASP A 112 -26.22 0.45 7.04
CA ASP A 112 -27.50 0.89 7.62
C ASP A 112 -27.38 2.23 8.36
N ARG A 113 -26.31 2.39 9.14
CA ARG A 113 -26.02 3.63 9.88
C ARG A 113 -25.74 4.78 8.93
N VAL A 114 -24.90 4.56 7.91
CA VAL A 114 -24.59 5.57 6.89
C VAL A 114 -25.86 5.99 6.14
N LEU A 115 -26.72 5.03 5.77
CA LEU A 115 -27.98 5.34 5.09
C LEU A 115 -28.94 6.16 5.95
N ALA A 116 -29.06 5.84 7.24
CA ALA A 116 -29.86 6.63 8.18
C ALA A 116 -29.34 8.08 8.22
N LEU A 117 -28.03 8.27 8.34
CA LEU A 117 -27.41 9.59 8.34
C LEU A 117 -27.63 10.34 7.02
N ILE A 118 -27.58 9.67 5.88
CA ILE A 118 -27.85 10.29 4.57
C ILE A 118 -29.30 10.78 4.50
N GLY A 119 -30.25 9.99 5.01
CA GLY A 119 -31.65 10.41 5.12
C GLY A 119 -31.84 11.63 6.04
N GLU A 120 -31.07 11.70 7.12
CA GLU A 120 -31.13 12.79 8.11
C GLU A 120 -30.37 14.08 7.72
N ALA A 121 -29.42 13.97 6.78
CA ALA A 121 -28.57 15.10 6.35
C ALA A 121 -29.36 16.18 5.58
N GLY A 122 -30.58 15.88 5.13
CA GLY A 122 -31.46 16.86 4.47
C GLY A 122 -30.93 17.34 3.10
N ALA A 123 -31.26 18.58 2.74
CA ALA A 123 -31.00 19.17 1.43
C ALA A 123 -29.59 19.76 1.28
N GLU A 124 -28.54 18.98 1.57
CA GLU A 124 -27.16 19.32 1.17
C GLU A 124 -27.08 19.69 -0.34
N ALA A 125 -26.36 20.77 -0.65
CA ALA A 125 -26.23 21.29 -2.00
C ALA A 125 -24.75 21.44 -2.43
N ASP A 126 -23.81 21.38 -1.49
CA ASP A 126 -22.39 21.45 -1.78
C ASP A 126 -21.91 20.19 -2.47
N ALA A 127 -21.36 20.33 -3.68
CA ALA A 127 -20.93 19.20 -4.50
C ALA A 127 -19.84 18.37 -3.81
N THR A 128 -18.95 18.98 -3.04
CA THR A 128 -17.88 18.28 -2.32
C THR A 128 -18.46 17.39 -1.22
N VAL A 129 -19.41 17.92 -0.44
CA VAL A 129 -20.08 17.15 0.61
C VAL A 129 -20.92 16.01 0.01
N LEU A 130 -21.64 16.28 -1.08
CA LEU A 130 -22.38 15.23 -1.80
C LEU A 130 -21.45 14.12 -2.33
N GLY A 131 -20.26 14.49 -2.83
CA GLY A 131 -19.23 13.54 -3.24
C GLY A 131 -18.70 12.70 -2.08
N ALA A 132 -18.50 13.30 -0.90
CA ALA A 132 -18.10 12.58 0.31
C ALA A 132 -19.18 11.59 0.76
N MET A 133 -20.45 11.99 0.75
CA MET A 133 -21.59 11.10 1.01
C MET A 133 -21.59 9.89 0.09
N ALA A 134 -21.41 10.11 -1.23
CA ALA A 134 -21.39 9.04 -2.21
C ALA A 134 -20.18 8.10 -2.01
N THR A 135 -19.01 8.66 -1.71
CA THR A 135 -17.79 7.89 -1.43
C THR A 135 -17.98 6.98 -0.21
N VAL A 136 -18.46 7.55 0.90
CA VAL A 136 -18.68 6.83 2.17
C VAL A 136 -19.75 5.77 2.02
N LEU A 137 -20.84 6.05 1.31
CA LEU A 137 -21.89 5.08 1.05
C LEU A 137 -21.40 3.88 0.21
N GLY A 138 -20.61 4.15 -0.84
CA GLY A 138 -20.02 3.10 -1.65
C GLY A 138 -19.01 2.23 -0.89
N TRP A 139 -18.23 2.84 0.01
CA TRP A 139 -17.29 2.13 0.87
C TRP A 139 -18.00 1.29 1.95
N ALA A 140 -19.08 1.83 2.55
CA ALA A 140 -19.79 1.19 3.66
C ALA A 140 -20.51 -0.11 3.27
N GLY A 141 -20.74 -0.37 1.98
CA GLY A 141 -21.40 -1.57 1.49
C GLY A 141 -20.54 -2.82 1.68
N THR A 142 -20.91 -3.71 2.61
CA THR A 142 -20.14 -4.93 2.95
C THR A 142 -20.75 -6.19 2.34
N PRO A 143 -19.98 -7.26 2.07
CA PRO A 143 -20.49 -8.55 1.59
C PRO A 143 -21.61 -9.17 2.44
N GLU A 144 -21.68 -8.80 3.72
CA GLU A 144 -22.65 -9.29 4.70
C GLU A 144 -24.01 -8.57 4.62
N ASP A 145 -24.10 -7.47 3.87
CA ASP A 145 -25.33 -6.69 3.77
C ASP A 145 -26.48 -7.52 3.17
N GLY A 146 -27.69 -7.38 3.72
CA GLY A 146 -28.89 -7.99 3.17
C GLY A 146 -29.28 -7.39 1.80
N ALA A 147 -30.09 -8.11 1.02
CA ALA A 147 -30.54 -7.63 -0.30
C ALA A 147 -31.28 -6.28 -0.24
N ALA A 148 -32.11 -6.07 0.79
CA ALA A 148 -32.82 -4.81 0.99
C ALA A 148 -31.87 -3.63 1.27
N LEU A 149 -30.78 -3.87 2.01
CA LEU A 149 -29.80 -2.86 2.34
C LEU A 149 -29.03 -2.40 1.10
N ARG A 150 -28.65 -3.34 0.25
CA ARG A 150 -28.04 -3.04 -1.06
C ARG A 150 -28.95 -2.20 -1.96
N SER A 151 -30.25 -2.55 -2.06
CA SER A 151 -31.19 -1.76 -2.86
C SER A 151 -31.30 -0.32 -2.36
N ARG A 152 -31.41 -0.12 -1.04
CA ARG A 152 -31.45 1.22 -0.43
C ARG A 152 -30.16 2.01 -0.68
N ALA A 153 -28.99 1.35 -0.61
CA ALA A 153 -27.70 1.97 -0.92
C ALA A 153 -27.63 2.44 -2.39
N VAL A 154 -28.08 1.60 -3.32
CA VAL A 154 -28.17 1.94 -4.74
C VAL A 154 -29.12 3.12 -4.98
N GLU A 155 -30.31 3.10 -4.39
CA GLU A 155 -31.29 4.20 -4.50
C GLU A 155 -30.73 5.51 -3.96
N ALA A 156 -30.05 5.47 -2.80
CA ALA A 156 -29.41 6.64 -2.21
C ALA A 156 -28.26 7.17 -3.08
N LEU A 157 -27.44 6.30 -3.69
CA LEU A 157 -26.40 6.72 -4.64
C LEU A 157 -27.00 7.38 -5.88
N ALA A 158 -28.09 6.84 -6.43
CA ALA A 158 -28.78 7.45 -7.55
C ALA A 158 -29.33 8.85 -7.19
N GLY A 159 -29.93 8.99 -6.01
CA GLY A 159 -30.39 10.28 -5.49
C GLY A 159 -29.24 11.29 -5.30
N LEU A 160 -28.08 10.85 -4.81
CA LEU A 160 -26.88 11.68 -4.72
C LEU A 160 -26.36 12.07 -6.11
N ALA A 161 -26.37 11.16 -7.07
CA ALA A 161 -25.92 11.43 -8.44
C ALA A 161 -26.77 12.50 -9.16
N GLU A 162 -28.09 12.51 -8.94
CA GLU A 162 -28.97 13.58 -9.44
C GLU A 162 -28.62 14.94 -8.83
N ARG A 163 -28.37 14.97 -7.52
CA ARG A 163 -28.01 16.21 -6.80
C ARG A 163 -26.64 16.73 -7.22
N ILE A 164 -25.67 15.85 -7.41
CA ILE A 164 -24.33 16.20 -7.90
C ILE A 164 -24.41 16.80 -9.30
N ARG A 165 -25.23 16.24 -10.19
CA ARG A 165 -25.45 16.80 -11.54
C ARG A 165 -26.13 18.17 -11.52
N ALA A 166 -26.98 18.42 -10.53
CA ALA A 166 -27.66 19.70 -10.35
C ALA A 166 -26.80 20.75 -9.61
N ALA A 167 -25.72 20.34 -8.93
CA ALA A 167 -24.86 21.21 -8.15
C ALA A 167 -23.86 21.98 -9.05
N ASP A 168 -23.43 23.15 -8.57
CA ASP A 168 -22.30 23.87 -9.16
C ASP A 168 -21.00 23.15 -8.81
N ASP A 169 -20.49 22.33 -9.73
CA ASP A 169 -19.30 21.48 -9.54
C ASP A 169 -18.25 21.72 -10.64
N PRO A 170 -17.73 22.96 -10.80
CA PRO A 170 -16.81 23.30 -11.88
C PRO A 170 -15.48 22.53 -11.77
N ASP A 171 -15.13 22.14 -10.56
CA ASP A 171 -13.93 21.37 -10.24
C ASP A 171 -14.18 19.86 -10.18
N LEU A 172 -15.40 19.36 -10.41
CA LEU A 172 -15.73 17.93 -10.45
C LEU A 172 -15.46 17.17 -9.12
N HIS A 173 -15.56 17.83 -7.97
CA HIS A 173 -15.39 17.21 -6.65
C HIS A 173 -16.51 16.22 -6.35
N GLY A 174 -17.76 16.61 -6.62
CA GLY A 174 -18.92 15.74 -6.45
C GLY A 174 -18.86 14.54 -7.39
N HIS A 175 -18.56 14.78 -8.66
CA HIS A 175 -18.43 13.71 -9.66
C HIS A 175 -17.30 12.72 -9.33
N LEU A 176 -16.17 13.20 -8.81
CA LEU A 176 -15.09 12.34 -8.33
C LEU A 176 -15.54 11.47 -7.16
N GLY A 177 -16.24 12.06 -6.18
CA GLY A 177 -16.76 11.31 -5.04
C GLY A 177 -17.79 10.24 -5.46
N LEU A 178 -18.67 10.56 -6.40
CA LEU A 178 -19.59 9.59 -6.99
C LEU A 178 -18.86 8.44 -7.68
N ALA A 179 -17.85 8.74 -8.50
CA ALA A 179 -17.06 7.73 -9.19
C ALA A 179 -16.30 6.81 -8.21
N ARG A 180 -15.75 7.36 -7.12
CA ARG A 180 -15.12 6.58 -6.03
C ARG A 180 -16.14 5.66 -5.35
N GLY A 181 -17.32 6.19 -5.03
CA GLY A 181 -18.41 5.41 -4.42
C GLY A 181 -18.87 4.25 -5.30
N LEU A 182 -19.07 4.51 -6.60
CA LEU A 182 -19.45 3.48 -7.58
C LEU A 182 -18.36 2.42 -7.75
N GLU A 183 -17.09 2.79 -7.84
CA GLU A 183 -15.97 1.84 -7.93
C GLU A 183 -15.89 0.96 -6.69
N ALA A 184 -15.96 1.55 -5.49
CA ALA A 184 -15.92 0.81 -4.23
C ALA A 184 -17.09 -0.19 -4.14
N LEU A 185 -18.31 0.26 -4.47
CA LEU A 185 -19.50 -0.61 -4.46
C LEU A 185 -19.37 -1.74 -5.48
N ALA A 186 -18.97 -1.44 -6.72
CA ALA A 186 -18.83 -2.43 -7.78
C ALA A 186 -17.71 -3.44 -7.49
N ARG A 187 -16.62 -3.01 -6.86
CA ARG A 187 -15.52 -3.90 -6.47
C ARG A 187 -15.94 -4.92 -5.41
N SER A 188 -16.80 -4.51 -4.47
CA SER A 188 -17.29 -5.40 -3.41
C SER A 188 -18.49 -6.24 -3.86
N HIS A 189 -19.36 -5.72 -4.73
CA HIS A 189 -20.69 -6.28 -5.01
C HIS A 189 -21.05 -6.38 -6.50
N GLY A 190 -20.09 -6.26 -7.40
CA GLY A 190 -20.33 -6.14 -8.84
C GLY A 190 -21.02 -7.33 -9.50
N SER A 191 -21.08 -8.50 -8.85
CA SER A 191 -21.84 -9.66 -9.35
C SER A 191 -23.35 -9.61 -9.03
N ASN A 192 -23.79 -8.65 -8.22
CA ASN A 192 -25.20 -8.51 -7.85
C ASN A 192 -25.98 -7.71 -8.91
N GLY A 193 -27.09 -8.26 -9.41
CA GLY A 193 -27.87 -7.64 -10.51
C GLY A 193 -28.36 -6.21 -10.24
N VAL A 194 -28.71 -5.86 -8.99
CA VAL A 194 -29.14 -4.49 -8.65
C VAL A 194 -27.96 -3.52 -8.73
N VAL A 195 -26.80 -3.95 -8.22
CA VAL A 195 -25.55 -3.16 -8.29
C VAL A 195 -25.08 -3.04 -9.73
N GLN A 196 -25.17 -4.11 -10.53
CA GLN A 196 -24.82 -4.09 -11.94
C GLN A 196 -25.60 -3.02 -12.70
N GLN A 197 -26.93 -3.04 -12.58
CA GLN A 197 -27.80 -2.06 -13.24
C GLN A 197 -27.47 -0.63 -12.81
N ALA A 198 -27.31 -0.42 -11.50
CA ALA A 198 -26.99 0.91 -10.97
C ALA A 198 -25.63 1.44 -11.46
N VAL A 199 -24.61 0.58 -11.48
CA VAL A 199 -23.28 0.95 -11.97
C VAL A 199 -23.33 1.24 -13.46
N GLU A 200 -24.06 0.45 -14.25
CA GLU A 200 -24.27 0.73 -15.67
C GLU A 200 -24.92 2.10 -15.88
N ASP A 201 -26.03 2.38 -15.20
CA ASP A 201 -26.80 3.61 -15.34
C ASP A 201 -26.03 4.86 -14.88
N LEU A 202 -25.24 4.75 -13.81
CA LEU A 202 -24.57 5.88 -13.18
C LEU A 202 -23.13 6.10 -13.67
N ALA A 203 -22.39 5.03 -13.99
CA ALA A 203 -21.00 5.16 -14.43
C ALA A 203 -20.85 5.39 -15.95
N THR A 204 -21.77 4.87 -16.77
CA THR A 204 -21.70 5.09 -18.24
C THR A 204 -21.76 6.57 -18.63
N PRO A 205 -22.62 7.41 -18.03
CA PRO A 205 -22.60 8.85 -18.28
C PRO A 205 -21.26 9.49 -17.91
N LEU A 206 -20.60 9.05 -16.82
CA LEU A 206 -19.32 9.59 -16.39
C LEU A 206 -18.18 9.33 -17.39
N LEU A 207 -18.28 8.25 -18.18
CA LEU A 207 -17.35 7.98 -19.28
C LEU A 207 -17.52 8.94 -20.44
N THR A 208 -18.76 9.17 -20.85
CA THR A 208 -19.12 9.84 -22.12
C THR A 208 -19.19 11.35 -21.98
N THR A 209 -19.72 11.86 -20.86
CA THR A 209 -19.91 13.30 -20.62
C THR A 209 -18.61 14.07 -20.36
N LEU A 210 -17.53 13.37 -20.01
CA LEU A 210 -16.24 13.96 -19.68
C LEU A 210 -15.16 13.70 -20.74
N GLN A 211 -15.54 13.26 -21.94
CA GLN A 211 -14.62 13.06 -23.05
C GLN A 211 -14.07 14.41 -23.54
N GLY A 212 -12.74 14.54 -23.61
CA GLY A 212 -12.06 15.77 -24.05
C GLY A 212 -11.84 16.85 -22.98
N GLY A 213 -12.25 16.62 -21.73
CA GLY A 213 -11.96 17.53 -20.61
C GLY A 213 -10.46 17.50 -20.22
N PRO A 214 -9.73 18.63 -20.22
CA PRO A 214 -8.27 18.67 -20.05
C PRO A 214 -7.78 18.53 -18.61
N SER A 215 -8.65 18.21 -17.64
CA SER A 215 -8.28 18.13 -16.23
C SER A 215 -7.92 16.70 -15.81
N ALA A 216 -6.87 16.56 -14.99
CA ALA A 216 -6.47 15.28 -14.40
C ALA A 216 -7.63 14.61 -13.63
N ARG A 217 -8.53 15.41 -13.06
CA ARG A 217 -9.70 14.90 -12.34
C ARG A 217 -10.74 14.28 -13.27
N ALA A 218 -10.97 14.84 -14.46
CA ALA A 218 -11.85 14.23 -15.45
C ALA A 218 -11.31 12.86 -15.92
N ALA A 219 -10.00 12.75 -16.18
CA ALA A 219 -9.37 11.47 -16.52
C ALA A 219 -9.52 10.44 -15.39
N ARG A 220 -9.36 10.86 -14.13
CA ARG A 220 -9.57 10.02 -12.96
C ARG A 220 -11.02 9.53 -12.82
N ILE A 221 -11.99 10.41 -13.07
CA ILE A 221 -13.42 10.01 -13.08
C ILE A 221 -13.67 8.96 -14.16
N ARG A 222 -13.16 9.14 -15.39
CA ARG A 222 -13.29 8.15 -16.47
C ARG A 222 -12.60 6.82 -16.12
N THR A 223 -11.43 6.89 -15.50
CA THR A 223 -10.67 5.73 -15.02
C THR A 223 -11.47 4.91 -14.01
N LEU A 224 -12.07 5.57 -13.02
CA LEU A 224 -12.89 4.94 -11.98
C LEU A 224 -14.20 4.39 -12.54
N ALA A 225 -14.85 5.11 -13.46
CA ALA A 225 -16.06 4.64 -14.12
C ALA A 225 -15.80 3.36 -14.94
N ILE A 226 -14.70 3.29 -15.69
CA ILE A 226 -14.29 2.05 -16.40
C ILE A 226 -14.02 0.93 -15.42
N ALA A 227 -13.31 1.20 -14.32
CA ALA A 227 -13.03 0.20 -13.31
C ALA A 227 -14.33 -0.35 -12.68
N ALA A 228 -15.28 0.53 -12.37
CA ALA A 228 -16.59 0.19 -11.81
C ALA A 228 -17.41 -0.68 -12.78
N LEU A 229 -17.59 -0.25 -14.03
CA LEU A 229 -18.33 -1.01 -15.05
C LEU A 229 -17.65 -2.37 -15.34
N GLY A 230 -16.32 -2.40 -15.33
CA GLY A 230 -15.56 -3.63 -15.47
C GLY A 230 -15.65 -4.58 -14.27
N ALA A 231 -15.80 -4.05 -13.05
CA ALA A 231 -16.05 -4.84 -11.84
C ALA A 231 -17.49 -5.38 -11.80
N ALA A 232 -18.45 -4.59 -12.28
CA ALA A 232 -19.84 -5.00 -12.47
C ALA A 232 -20.03 -5.97 -13.65
N GLY A 233 -19.12 -5.98 -14.62
CA GLY A 233 -19.26 -6.78 -15.84
C GLY A 233 -20.29 -6.22 -16.83
N THR A 234 -20.67 -4.94 -16.69
CA THR A 234 -21.67 -4.25 -17.51
C THR A 234 -21.06 -3.35 -18.59
N VAL A 235 -19.73 -3.22 -18.61
CA VAL A 235 -19.05 -2.40 -19.62
C VAL A 235 -19.26 -2.94 -21.04
N SER A 236 -19.64 -2.06 -21.97
CA SER A 236 -19.84 -2.42 -23.37
C SER A 236 -18.53 -2.51 -24.16
N GLN A 237 -18.55 -3.21 -25.30
CA GLN A 237 -17.38 -3.32 -26.18
C GLN A 237 -16.96 -1.99 -26.77
N ALA A 238 -17.94 -1.19 -27.21
CA ALA A 238 -17.66 0.14 -27.72
C ALA A 238 -16.98 1.01 -26.65
N ALA A 239 -17.51 1.02 -25.42
CA ALA A 239 -16.95 1.81 -24.34
C ALA A 239 -15.52 1.37 -23.96
N LEU A 240 -15.23 0.06 -23.96
CA LEU A 240 -13.86 -0.43 -23.70
C LEU A 240 -12.88 -0.06 -24.81
N ILE A 241 -13.27 -0.21 -26.08
CA ILE A 241 -12.41 0.14 -27.23
C ILE A 241 -12.14 1.64 -27.22
N GLU A 242 -13.16 2.45 -26.96
CA GLU A 242 -13.04 3.89 -26.85
C GLU A 242 -12.12 4.31 -25.70
N ALA A 243 -12.32 3.75 -24.50
CA ALA A 243 -11.46 4.02 -23.35
C ALA A 243 -10.01 3.55 -23.56
N ALA A 244 -9.79 2.47 -24.33
CA ALA A 244 -8.46 2.03 -24.72
C ALA A 244 -7.77 2.98 -25.71
N GLY A 245 -8.52 3.89 -26.35
CA GLY A 245 -8.00 4.98 -27.19
C GLY A 245 -7.99 6.35 -26.52
N ASP A 246 -8.29 6.45 -25.22
CA ASP A 246 -8.37 7.73 -24.50
C ASP A 246 -7.02 8.49 -24.51
N PRO A 247 -7.01 9.83 -24.58
CA PRO A 247 -5.77 10.61 -24.50
C PRO A 247 -4.98 10.37 -23.20
N ASP A 248 -5.64 10.07 -22.09
CA ASP A 248 -4.99 9.83 -20.81
C ASP A 248 -4.54 8.37 -20.66
N PRO A 249 -3.26 8.12 -20.33
CA PRO A 249 -2.73 6.76 -20.20
C PRO A 249 -3.37 5.96 -19.05
N GLU A 250 -3.84 6.58 -17.98
CA GLU A 250 -4.49 5.85 -16.88
C GLU A 250 -5.85 5.29 -17.30
N VAL A 251 -6.58 6.02 -18.15
CA VAL A 251 -7.85 5.52 -18.72
C VAL A 251 -7.58 4.34 -19.66
N ARG A 252 -6.58 4.47 -20.57
CA ARG A 252 -6.19 3.36 -21.47
C ARG A 252 -5.74 2.13 -20.69
N ARG A 253 -4.92 2.31 -19.66
CA ARG A 253 -4.46 1.23 -18.76
C ARG A 253 -5.62 0.55 -18.05
N ALA A 254 -6.56 1.33 -17.50
CA ALA A 254 -7.73 0.78 -16.82
C ALA A 254 -8.61 -0.03 -17.79
N ALA A 255 -8.82 0.46 -19.01
CA ALA A 255 -9.53 -0.28 -20.04
C ALA A 255 -8.85 -1.62 -20.36
N LEU A 256 -7.54 -1.64 -20.59
CA LEU A 256 -6.78 -2.88 -20.84
C LEU A 256 -6.80 -3.83 -19.64
N SER A 257 -6.78 -3.30 -18.42
CA SER A 257 -6.92 -4.10 -17.19
C SER A 257 -8.28 -4.78 -17.12
N VAL A 258 -9.35 -4.09 -17.51
CA VAL A 258 -10.72 -4.66 -17.59
C VAL A 258 -10.83 -5.67 -18.72
N ILE A 259 -10.25 -5.39 -19.90
CA ILE A 259 -10.15 -6.35 -21.03
C ILE A 259 -9.47 -7.64 -20.57
N GLY A 260 -8.33 -7.51 -19.86
CA GLY A 260 -7.60 -8.60 -19.25
C GLY A 260 -8.43 -9.39 -18.24
N ARG A 261 -9.46 -8.81 -17.62
CA ARG A 261 -10.35 -9.52 -16.70
C ARG A 261 -11.51 -10.25 -17.41
N LEU A 262 -12.18 -9.58 -18.35
CA LEU A 262 -13.48 -10.00 -18.89
C LEU A 262 -13.39 -10.91 -20.13
N GLY A 263 -12.41 -10.71 -21.01
CA GLY A 263 -12.01 -11.71 -22.01
C GLY A 263 -13.08 -12.36 -22.89
N ARG A 264 -13.62 -11.64 -23.86
CA ARG A 264 -14.05 -12.07 -25.22
C ARG A 264 -14.70 -10.87 -25.92
N GLY A 265 -14.42 -10.66 -27.21
CA GLY A 265 -14.88 -9.47 -27.97
C GLY A 265 -13.98 -8.24 -27.84
N TYR A 266 -13.26 -8.08 -26.72
CA TYR A 266 -12.50 -6.84 -26.44
C TYR A 266 -11.00 -6.88 -26.80
N ARG A 267 -10.51 -7.98 -27.39
CA ARG A 267 -9.07 -8.21 -27.61
C ARG A 267 -8.45 -7.33 -28.70
N GLU A 268 -9.27 -6.70 -29.54
CA GLU A 268 -8.80 -5.86 -30.66
C GLU A 268 -7.98 -4.65 -30.21
N ALA A 269 -8.21 -4.16 -28.98
CA ALA A 269 -7.44 -3.06 -28.41
C ALA A 269 -6.07 -3.47 -27.84
N VAL A 270 -5.83 -4.76 -27.61
CA VAL A 270 -4.60 -5.24 -26.96
C VAL A 270 -3.33 -4.95 -27.78
N PRO A 271 -3.28 -5.18 -29.11
CA PRO A 271 -2.11 -4.87 -29.92
C PRO A 271 -1.66 -3.40 -29.85
N ALA A 272 -2.61 -2.45 -29.86
CA ALA A 272 -2.30 -1.03 -29.69
C ALA A 272 -1.70 -0.76 -28.31
N GLY A 273 -2.24 -1.39 -27.26
CA GLY A 273 -1.71 -1.28 -25.91
C GLY A 273 -0.27 -1.80 -25.74
N LEU A 274 0.13 -2.83 -26.50
CA LEU A 274 1.49 -3.38 -26.45
C LEU A 274 2.56 -2.42 -26.99
N SER A 275 2.16 -1.47 -27.85
CA SER A 275 3.02 -0.45 -28.44
C SER A 275 2.78 0.95 -27.87
N ASP A 276 2.01 1.05 -26.77
CA ASP A 276 1.64 2.33 -26.16
C ASP A 276 2.87 3.11 -25.66
N PRO A 277 2.92 4.45 -25.78
CA PRO A 277 4.01 5.25 -25.22
C PRO A 277 4.21 5.08 -23.71
N SER A 278 3.12 4.85 -22.97
CA SER A 278 3.16 4.68 -21.51
C SER A 278 3.54 3.25 -21.11
N PRO A 279 4.57 3.07 -20.27
CA PRO A 279 4.95 1.75 -19.78
C PRO A 279 3.84 1.09 -18.94
N THR A 280 3.04 1.87 -18.20
CA THR A 280 1.93 1.31 -17.40
C THR A 280 0.85 0.69 -18.30
N VAL A 281 0.59 1.30 -19.45
CA VAL A 281 -0.34 0.79 -20.46
C VAL A 281 0.22 -0.49 -21.09
N ARG A 282 1.51 -0.53 -21.44
CA ARG A 282 2.16 -1.75 -21.99
C ARG A 282 2.14 -2.91 -21.00
N VAL A 283 2.38 -2.68 -19.71
CA VAL A 283 2.25 -3.73 -18.67
C VAL A 283 0.82 -4.26 -18.60
N ALA A 284 -0.20 -3.40 -18.63
CA ALA A 284 -1.60 -3.83 -18.62
C ALA A 284 -1.97 -4.60 -19.90
N ALA A 285 -1.44 -4.17 -21.05
CA ALA A 285 -1.61 -4.86 -22.33
C ALA A 285 -0.96 -6.24 -22.33
N LEU A 286 0.25 -6.39 -21.79
CA LEU A 286 0.95 -7.67 -21.64
C LEU A 286 0.12 -8.66 -20.80
N ALA A 287 -0.43 -8.21 -19.66
CA ALA A 287 -1.30 -9.04 -18.83
C ALA A 287 -2.59 -9.46 -19.57
N ALA A 288 -3.21 -8.55 -20.32
CA ALA A 288 -4.39 -8.86 -21.13
C ALA A 288 -4.06 -9.81 -22.30
N TRP A 289 -2.93 -9.59 -22.97
CA TRP A 289 -2.41 -10.41 -24.05
C TRP A 289 -2.16 -11.85 -23.58
N ASP A 290 -1.45 -12.01 -22.46
CA ASP A 290 -1.06 -13.31 -21.92
C ASP A 290 -2.26 -14.21 -21.60
N ARG A 291 -3.37 -13.59 -21.18
CA ARG A 291 -4.60 -14.31 -20.83
C ARG A 291 -5.49 -14.62 -22.05
N TRP A 292 -5.58 -13.71 -23.02
CA TRP A 292 -6.64 -13.78 -24.05
C TRP A 292 -6.17 -13.85 -25.50
N VAL A 293 -4.94 -13.40 -25.78
CA VAL A 293 -4.39 -13.35 -27.13
C VAL A 293 -3.37 -14.47 -27.32
N ARG A 294 -2.47 -14.64 -26.35
CA ARG A 294 -1.41 -15.66 -26.36
C ARG A 294 -1.90 -17.08 -26.71
N PRO A 295 -3.02 -17.62 -26.17
CA PRO A 295 -3.47 -18.98 -26.49
C PRO A 295 -3.74 -19.27 -27.97
N GLY A 296 -3.78 -18.26 -28.85
CA GLY A 296 -3.86 -18.42 -30.31
C GLY A 296 -2.83 -17.66 -31.14
N ALA A 297 -1.88 -16.94 -30.50
CA ALA A 297 -0.94 -16.05 -31.17
C ALA A 297 0.55 -16.32 -30.84
N GLY A 298 0.85 -17.35 -30.03
CA GLY A 298 2.24 -17.64 -29.65
C GLY A 298 2.81 -16.61 -28.68
N CYS A 299 4.12 -16.39 -28.70
CA CYS A 299 4.84 -15.57 -27.72
C CYS A 299 5.50 -14.31 -28.30
N ASP A 300 5.15 -13.94 -29.53
CA ASP A 300 5.80 -12.87 -30.29
C ASP A 300 5.85 -11.54 -29.52
N ALA A 301 4.74 -11.15 -28.88
CA ALA A 301 4.70 -9.91 -28.09
C ALA A 301 5.64 -9.96 -26.87
N ALA A 302 5.74 -11.11 -26.19
CA ALA A 302 6.68 -11.26 -25.09
C ALA A 302 8.12 -11.24 -25.60
N PHE A 303 8.42 -11.93 -26.70
CA PHE A 303 9.75 -11.93 -27.33
C PHE A 303 10.20 -10.55 -27.79
N GLU A 304 9.30 -9.72 -28.29
CA GLU A 304 9.61 -8.33 -28.62
C GLU A 304 9.85 -7.49 -27.36
N LEU A 305 8.95 -7.59 -26.38
CA LEU A 305 8.94 -6.70 -25.21
C LEU A 305 10.00 -7.05 -24.15
N VAL A 306 10.69 -8.19 -24.20
CA VAL A 306 11.89 -8.42 -23.34
C VAL A 306 12.97 -7.35 -23.57
N GLY A 307 12.98 -6.73 -24.77
CA GLY A 307 13.87 -5.64 -25.14
C GLY A 307 13.40 -4.24 -24.73
N ASP A 308 12.23 -4.10 -24.08
CA ASP A 308 11.65 -2.79 -23.77
C ASP A 308 12.61 -1.92 -22.93
N PRO A 309 12.69 -0.60 -23.23
CA PRO A 309 13.57 0.30 -22.47
C PRO A 309 13.11 0.54 -21.02
N ASN A 310 11.83 0.33 -20.71
CA ASN A 310 11.34 0.34 -19.34
C ASN A 310 11.56 -1.04 -18.70
N PRO A 311 12.30 -1.13 -17.57
CA PRO A 311 12.61 -2.41 -16.96
C PRO A 311 11.35 -3.16 -16.51
N ASN A 312 10.31 -2.49 -16.04
CA ASN A 312 9.10 -3.15 -15.56
C ASN A 312 8.31 -3.82 -16.70
N VAL A 313 8.33 -3.24 -17.91
CA VAL A 313 7.74 -3.88 -19.10
C VAL A 313 8.57 -5.08 -19.52
N ALA A 314 9.91 -4.92 -19.62
CA ALA A 314 10.82 -5.98 -20.01
C ALA A 314 10.77 -7.19 -19.07
N LEU A 315 10.81 -6.96 -17.75
CA LEU A 315 10.75 -8.03 -16.76
C LEU A 315 9.38 -8.72 -16.75
N THR A 316 8.29 -7.97 -16.89
CA THR A 316 6.94 -8.57 -17.06
C THR A 316 6.92 -9.49 -18.29
N ALA A 317 7.49 -9.06 -19.42
CA ALA A 317 7.55 -9.87 -20.63
C ALA A 317 8.35 -11.17 -20.43
N VAL A 318 9.49 -11.10 -19.72
CA VAL A 318 10.31 -12.29 -19.38
C VAL A 318 9.55 -13.26 -18.48
N ASP A 319 8.84 -12.77 -17.45
CA ASP A 319 8.07 -13.61 -16.53
C ASP A 319 6.99 -14.43 -17.25
N LEU A 320 6.36 -13.83 -18.28
CA LEU A 320 5.36 -14.53 -19.09
C LEU A 320 5.97 -15.71 -19.87
N LEU A 321 7.28 -15.71 -20.13
CA LEU A 321 7.99 -16.82 -20.79
C LEU A 321 8.27 -18.01 -19.85
N GLN A 322 7.76 -18.05 -18.62
CA GLN A 322 7.82 -19.28 -17.80
C GLN A 322 6.89 -20.39 -18.34
N ARG A 323 5.81 -20.03 -19.04
CA ARG A 323 4.87 -20.99 -19.63
C ARG A 323 5.29 -21.37 -21.06
N PRO A 324 5.08 -22.61 -21.53
CA PRO A 324 5.52 -23.02 -22.86
C PRO A 324 4.81 -22.23 -23.98
N CYS A 325 5.58 -21.83 -24.98
CA CYS A 325 5.11 -21.24 -26.23
C CYS A 325 4.89 -22.33 -27.30
N SER A 326 4.37 -21.97 -28.48
CA SER A 326 4.30 -22.88 -29.63
C SER A 326 5.69 -23.32 -30.10
N ASP A 327 6.66 -22.42 -30.04
CA ASP A 327 8.08 -22.70 -30.27
C ASP A 327 8.87 -22.63 -28.96
N VAL A 328 8.92 -23.76 -28.26
CA VAL A 328 9.63 -23.91 -26.99
C VAL A 328 11.15 -23.81 -27.18
N GLN A 329 11.69 -24.15 -28.36
CA GLN A 329 13.13 -24.13 -28.57
C GLN A 329 13.62 -22.68 -28.65
N THR A 330 12.99 -21.85 -29.48
CA THR A 330 13.29 -20.41 -29.56
C THR A 330 13.12 -19.73 -28.21
N GLN A 331 12.08 -20.10 -27.45
CA GLN A 331 11.87 -19.60 -26.10
C GLN A 331 13.03 -19.93 -25.15
N ARG A 332 13.51 -21.19 -25.15
CA ARG A 332 14.65 -21.62 -24.33
C ARG A 332 15.94 -20.92 -24.74
N ASP A 333 16.17 -20.75 -26.03
CA ASP A 333 17.36 -20.11 -26.56
C ASP A 333 17.41 -18.63 -26.16
N LEU A 334 16.28 -17.91 -26.26
CA LEU A 334 16.16 -16.54 -25.78
C LEU A 334 16.41 -16.43 -24.27
N LEU A 335 15.80 -17.29 -23.46
CA LEU A 335 16.00 -17.27 -22.01
C LEU A 335 17.46 -17.55 -21.65
N ALA A 336 18.11 -18.49 -22.33
CA ALA A 336 19.53 -18.80 -22.14
C ALA A 336 20.43 -17.62 -22.55
N GLU A 337 20.10 -16.90 -23.63
CA GLU A 337 20.79 -15.68 -24.02
C GLU A 337 20.68 -14.61 -22.94
N LEU A 338 19.46 -14.35 -22.45
CA LEU A 338 19.20 -13.34 -21.40
C LEU A 338 19.92 -13.65 -20.09
N ILE A 339 20.03 -14.93 -19.70
CA ILE A 339 20.78 -15.35 -18.51
C ILE A 339 22.27 -14.99 -18.63
N ASN A 340 22.83 -15.08 -19.83
CA ASN A 340 24.25 -14.84 -20.08
C ASN A 340 24.56 -13.38 -20.49
N ASP A 341 23.56 -12.51 -20.54
CA ASP A 341 23.73 -11.10 -20.90
C ASP A 341 24.40 -10.28 -19.78
N SER A 342 25.74 -10.28 -19.81
CA SER A 342 26.58 -9.47 -18.91
C SER A 342 26.50 -7.95 -19.15
N SER A 343 25.87 -7.49 -20.23
CA SER A 343 25.68 -6.06 -20.51
C SER A 343 24.49 -5.46 -19.75
N SER A 344 23.58 -6.31 -19.28
CA SER A 344 22.39 -5.93 -18.53
C SER A 344 22.62 -5.93 -17.01
N THR A 345 21.70 -5.29 -16.27
CA THR A 345 21.64 -5.47 -14.80
C THR A 345 21.18 -6.89 -14.47
N TRP A 346 21.51 -7.38 -13.27
CA TRP A 346 21.15 -8.74 -12.80
C TRP A 346 19.66 -9.12 -12.93
N HIS A 347 18.72 -8.16 -13.01
CA HIS A 347 17.29 -8.40 -13.10
C HIS A 347 16.87 -9.28 -14.28
N ARG A 348 17.30 -8.96 -15.52
CA ARG A 348 16.90 -9.75 -16.70
C ARG A 348 17.42 -11.19 -16.61
N PRO A 349 18.71 -11.43 -16.31
CA PRO A 349 19.21 -12.77 -16.03
C PRO A 349 18.43 -13.50 -14.92
N ALA A 350 18.06 -12.80 -13.84
CA ALA A 350 17.30 -13.36 -12.73
C ALA A 350 15.90 -13.86 -13.11
N HIS A 351 15.12 -13.01 -13.76
CA HIS A 351 13.79 -13.39 -14.23
C HIS A 351 13.88 -14.49 -15.29
N ALA A 352 14.84 -14.40 -16.23
CA ALA A 352 15.04 -15.40 -17.26
C ALA A 352 15.44 -16.76 -16.69
N LEU A 353 16.25 -16.80 -15.62
CA LEU A 353 16.66 -18.04 -14.96
C LEU A 353 15.48 -18.73 -14.27
N VAL A 354 14.59 -17.98 -13.61
CA VAL A 354 13.36 -18.53 -13.02
C VAL A 354 12.40 -19.03 -14.11
N ALA A 355 12.20 -18.25 -15.18
CA ALA A 355 11.38 -18.67 -16.31
C ALA A 355 11.93 -19.96 -16.96
N LEU A 356 13.26 -20.05 -17.14
CA LEU A 356 13.91 -21.25 -17.66
C LEU A 356 13.81 -22.43 -16.68
N ALA A 357 13.83 -22.20 -15.37
CA ALA A 357 13.68 -23.26 -14.37
C ALA A 357 12.32 -23.96 -14.48
N GLY A 358 11.24 -23.20 -14.71
CA GLY A 358 9.90 -23.77 -14.93
C GLY A 358 9.76 -24.49 -16.28
N LEU A 359 10.54 -24.10 -17.30
CA LEU A 359 10.44 -24.63 -18.66
C LEU A 359 11.41 -25.79 -18.95
N ALA A 360 12.65 -25.69 -18.49
CA ALA A 360 13.76 -26.61 -18.72
C ALA A 360 14.67 -26.70 -17.48
N PRO A 361 14.22 -27.39 -16.40
CA PRO A 361 14.92 -27.43 -15.11
C PRO A 361 16.40 -27.83 -15.20
N GLU A 362 16.75 -28.84 -15.99
CA GLU A 362 18.15 -29.29 -16.14
C GLU A 362 19.06 -28.19 -16.71
N GLN A 363 18.57 -27.43 -17.68
CA GLN A 363 19.32 -26.33 -18.29
C GLN A 363 19.46 -25.15 -17.32
N ALA A 364 18.40 -24.86 -16.55
CA ALA A 364 18.45 -23.85 -15.51
C ALA A 364 19.46 -24.20 -14.41
N ARG A 365 19.50 -25.47 -13.95
CA ARG A 365 20.48 -25.94 -12.95
C ARG A 365 21.92 -25.70 -13.40
N ALA A 366 22.22 -25.96 -14.67
CA ALA A 366 23.54 -25.69 -15.24
C ALA A 366 23.92 -24.18 -15.23
N SER A 367 22.92 -23.30 -15.12
CA SER A 367 23.10 -21.84 -15.18
C SER A 367 22.96 -21.15 -13.82
N LEU A 368 22.62 -21.87 -12.73
CA LEU A 368 22.41 -21.30 -11.39
C LEU A 368 23.63 -20.52 -10.87
N GLY A 369 24.85 -20.94 -11.24
CA GLY A 369 26.10 -20.30 -10.84
C GLY A 369 26.20 -18.83 -11.25
N VAL A 370 25.52 -18.42 -12.33
CA VAL A 370 25.52 -17.03 -12.83
C VAL A 370 25.04 -16.06 -11.76
N LEU A 371 24.02 -16.45 -10.99
CA LEU A 371 23.40 -15.59 -9.98
C LEU A 371 23.74 -16.00 -8.56
N ARG A 372 23.98 -17.28 -8.30
CA ARG A 372 24.36 -17.80 -6.97
C ARG A 372 25.58 -17.08 -6.41
N ASP A 373 26.57 -16.78 -7.26
CA ASP A 373 27.84 -16.19 -6.84
C ASP A 373 27.88 -14.66 -7.07
N HIS A 374 26.75 -14.04 -7.37
CA HIS A 374 26.66 -12.63 -7.73
C HIS A 374 26.80 -11.70 -6.50
N ALA A 375 27.41 -10.53 -6.69
CA ALA A 375 27.66 -9.57 -5.61
C ALA A 375 26.38 -9.03 -4.95
N SER A 376 25.35 -8.76 -5.76
CA SER A 376 24.03 -8.33 -5.26
C SER A 376 23.32 -9.47 -4.51
N PRO A 377 22.89 -9.27 -3.25
CA PRO A 377 22.11 -10.26 -2.53
C PRO A 377 20.73 -10.51 -3.17
N PHE A 378 20.16 -9.51 -3.85
CA PHE A 378 18.91 -9.71 -4.60
C PHE A 378 19.08 -10.78 -5.69
N ALA A 379 20.16 -10.70 -6.47
CA ALA A 379 20.47 -11.70 -7.50
C ALA A 379 20.63 -13.11 -6.91
N ARG A 380 21.32 -13.24 -5.76
CA ARG A 380 21.46 -14.54 -5.07
C ARG A 380 20.12 -15.06 -4.53
N ALA A 381 19.24 -14.18 -4.04
CA ALA A 381 17.89 -14.56 -3.62
C ALA A 381 17.06 -15.07 -4.81
N TRP A 382 17.21 -14.49 -6.00
CA TRP A 382 16.62 -15.01 -7.24
C TRP A 382 17.24 -16.35 -7.67
N ALA A 383 18.54 -16.56 -7.43
CA ALA A 383 19.16 -17.88 -7.64
C ALA A 383 18.50 -18.95 -6.75
N ALA A 384 18.20 -18.62 -5.49
CA ALA A 384 17.44 -19.51 -4.61
C ALA A 384 16.01 -19.79 -5.13
N ARG A 385 15.30 -18.78 -5.64
CA ARG A 385 13.98 -18.97 -6.28
C ARG A 385 14.06 -19.91 -7.48
N ALA A 386 15.05 -19.70 -8.36
CA ALA A 386 15.26 -20.56 -9.53
C ALA A 386 15.67 -21.98 -9.12
N ALA A 387 16.49 -22.13 -8.09
CA ALA A 387 16.87 -23.44 -7.55
C ALA A 387 15.66 -24.18 -6.96
N ALA A 388 14.74 -23.48 -6.28
CA ALA A 388 13.50 -24.06 -5.78
C ALA A 388 12.59 -24.54 -6.92
N GLU A 389 12.38 -23.71 -7.94
CA GLU A 389 11.59 -24.06 -9.13
C GLU A 389 12.21 -25.26 -9.87
N ALA A 390 13.53 -25.30 -9.97
CA ALA A 390 14.27 -26.42 -10.55
C ALA A 390 14.49 -27.58 -9.57
N ALA A 391 13.98 -27.55 -8.33
CA ALA A 391 14.24 -28.56 -7.30
C ALA A 391 15.73 -28.92 -7.08
N ASP A 392 16.64 -27.95 -7.18
CA ASP A 392 18.08 -28.10 -6.84
C ASP A 392 18.32 -27.83 -5.35
N ILE A 393 18.25 -28.91 -4.56
CA ILE A 393 18.43 -28.87 -3.11
C ILE A 393 19.86 -28.43 -2.72
N ALA A 394 20.89 -28.84 -3.45
CA ALA A 394 22.27 -28.54 -3.08
C ALA A 394 22.57 -27.03 -3.17
N THR A 395 22.05 -26.37 -4.19
CA THR A 395 22.15 -24.90 -4.31
C THR A 395 21.36 -24.21 -3.19
N LEU A 396 20.17 -24.72 -2.84
CA LEU A 396 19.37 -24.17 -1.74
C LEU A 396 20.06 -24.31 -0.37
N GLU A 397 20.63 -25.48 -0.05
CA GLU A 397 21.38 -25.70 1.19
C GLU A 397 22.61 -24.79 1.32
N THR A 398 23.24 -24.48 0.19
CA THR A 398 24.35 -23.51 0.13
C THR A 398 23.84 -22.10 0.45
N LEU A 399 22.78 -21.66 -0.22
CA LEU A 399 22.22 -20.31 -0.07
C LEU A 399 21.49 -20.10 1.27
N ALA A 400 21.02 -21.17 1.92
CA ALA A 400 20.44 -21.11 3.26
C ALA A 400 21.46 -20.65 4.33
N ARG A 401 22.76 -20.69 4.01
CA ARG A 401 23.87 -20.21 4.84
C ARG A 401 24.49 -18.89 4.35
N ASP A 402 23.87 -18.21 3.40
CA ASP A 402 24.36 -16.92 2.87
C ASP A 402 24.51 -15.84 3.95
N GLY A 403 25.42 -14.88 3.79
CA GLY A 403 25.56 -13.79 4.77
C GLY A 403 24.36 -12.82 4.82
N ASN A 404 23.51 -12.78 3.79
CA ASN A 404 22.38 -11.89 3.70
C ASN A 404 21.06 -12.58 4.13
N PRO A 405 20.28 -11.97 5.04
CA PRO A 405 19.02 -12.55 5.51
C PRO A 405 18.00 -12.86 4.41
N ASN A 406 17.86 -12.01 3.39
CA ASN A 406 16.86 -12.22 2.33
C ASN A 406 17.22 -13.39 1.41
N VAL A 407 18.52 -13.63 1.20
CA VAL A 407 18.99 -14.83 0.47
C VAL A 407 18.69 -16.08 1.28
N ARG A 408 18.98 -16.07 2.60
CA ARG A 408 18.64 -17.18 3.49
C ARG A 408 17.14 -17.46 3.51
N THR A 409 16.31 -16.43 3.64
CA THR A 409 14.84 -16.58 3.59
C THR A 409 14.42 -17.26 2.28
N ALA A 410 14.87 -16.75 1.13
CA ALA A 410 14.50 -17.33 -0.16
C ALA A 410 14.92 -18.80 -0.28
N ALA A 411 16.11 -19.14 0.22
CA ALA A 411 16.62 -20.51 0.20
C ALA A 411 15.84 -21.44 1.16
N LEU A 412 15.56 -21.01 2.39
CA LEU A 412 14.76 -21.78 3.36
C LEU A 412 13.33 -21.99 2.85
N THR A 413 12.70 -20.97 2.25
CA THR A 413 11.40 -21.11 1.58
C THR A 413 11.49 -22.13 0.43
N GLY A 414 12.57 -22.12 -0.35
CA GLY A 414 12.80 -23.13 -1.38
C GLY A 414 12.93 -24.55 -0.81
N LEU A 415 13.69 -24.74 0.27
CA LEU A 415 13.85 -26.04 0.95
C LEU A 415 12.53 -26.57 1.51
N LEU A 416 11.66 -25.69 2.00
CA LEU A 416 10.30 -26.04 2.41
C LEU A 416 9.49 -26.59 1.23
N ALA A 417 9.58 -25.94 0.07
CA ALA A 417 8.86 -26.35 -1.14
C ALA A 417 9.37 -27.71 -1.68
N THR A 418 10.67 -28.00 -1.56
CA THR A 418 11.25 -29.29 -1.99
C THR A 418 11.06 -30.43 -0.99
N ARG A 419 10.47 -30.16 0.19
CA ARG A 419 10.26 -31.12 1.28
C ARG A 419 11.56 -31.79 1.72
N THR A 420 12.64 -31.02 1.84
CA THR A 420 13.90 -31.53 2.39
C THR A 420 13.69 -32.15 3.78
N ARG A 421 14.50 -33.17 4.08
CA ARG A 421 14.57 -33.77 5.42
C ARG A 421 15.65 -33.15 6.28
N ASP A 422 16.59 -32.42 5.68
CA ASP A 422 17.62 -31.70 6.43
C ASP A 422 16.97 -30.51 7.17
N ARG A 423 17.14 -30.50 8.50
CA ARG A 423 16.63 -29.45 9.39
C ARG A 423 17.73 -28.50 9.86
N ASP A 424 18.99 -28.83 9.64
CA ASP A 424 20.13 -28.05 10.15
C ASP A 424 20.07 -26.58 9.69
N PRO A 425 19.78 -26.25 8.41
CA PRO A 425 19.70 -24.86 7.97
C PRO A 425 18.61 -24.06 8.70
N PHE A 426 17.51 -24.71 9.10
CA PHE A 426 16.40 -24.08 9.82
C PHE A 426 16.77 -23.85 11.29
N VAL A 427 17.43 -24.83 11.93
CA VAL A 427 17.89 -24.68 13.32
C VAL A 427 18.96 -23.60 13.41
N GLU A 428 19.94 -23.58 12.50
CA GLU A 428 20.97 -22.54 12.41
C GLU A 428 20.35 -21.13 12.27
N ALA A 429 19.25 -21.03 11.52
CA ALA A 429 18.56 -19.77 11.28
C ALA A 429 17.87 -19.19 12.52
N LEU A 430 17.49 -20.01 13.52
CA LEU A 430 16.92 -19.53 14.79
C LEU A 430 17.90 -18.68 15.61
N ALA A 431 19.21 -18.80 15.37
CA ALA A 431 20.22 -18.00 16.05
C ALA A 431 20.38 -16.59 15.47
N LEU A 432 19.73 -16.29 14.34
CA LEU A 432 19.88 -15.01 13.64
C LEU A 432 18.99 -13.90 14.22
N ASN A 433 19.40 -12.67 13.94
CA ASN A 433 18.78 -11.44 14.43
C ASN A 433 17.77 -10.82 13.45
N ASP A 434 17.42 -11.55 12.40
CA ASP A 434 16.47 -11.11 11.39
C ASP A 434 15.10 -11.80 11.62
N PRO A 435 14.03 -11.03 11.87
CA PRO A 435 12.70 -11.58 12.14
C PRO A 435 12.19 -12.49 11.01
N GLN A 436 12.39 -12.09 9.75
CA GLN A 436 11.88 -12.83 8.60
C GLN A 436 12.53 -14.20 8.46
N VAL A 437 13.85 -14.27 8.64
CA VAL A 437 14.60 -15.53 8.60
C VAL A 437 14.14 -16.47 9.72
N VAL A 438 13.98 -15.97 10.94
CA VAL A 438 13.55 -16.79 12.08
C VAL A 438 12.13 -17.30 11.88
N MET A 439 11.19 -16.45 11.44
CA MET A 439 9.81 -16.92 11.16
C MET A 439 9.76 -17.96 10.03
N THR A 440 10.57 -17.77 8.98
CA THR A 440 10.69 -18.77 7.90
C THR A 440 11.27 -20.09 8.44
N ALA A 441 12.24 -19.99 9.34
CA ALA A 441 12.87 -21.14 9.97
C ALA A 441 11.87 -21.97 10.78
N LEU A 442 11.05 -21.32 11.61
CA LEU A 442 10.01 -21.97 12.41
C LEU A 442 9.06 -22.81 11.55
N GLY A 443 8.68 -22.30 10.38
CA GLY A 443 7.84 -23.03 9.42
C GLY A 443 8.43 -24.38 8.99
N GLY A 444 9.75 -24.50 8.89
CA GLY A 444 10.43 -25.76 8.56
C GLY A 444 10.66 -26.71 9.72
N LEU A 445 10.45 -26.22 10.94
CA LEU A 445 10.63 -26.98 12.17
C LEU A 445 9.31 -27.45 12.78
N VAL A 446 8.15 -27.02 12.29
CA VAL A 446 6.82 -27.41 12.82
C VAL A 446 6.68 -28.94 12.95
N SER A 447 7.17 -29.71 11.98
CA SER A 447 7.08 -31.18 12.02
C SER A 447 7.97 -31.85 13.08
N THR A 448 8.98 -31.14 13.58
CA THR A 448 9.98 -31.62 14.57
C THR A 448 10.04 -30.65 15.76
N GLN A 449 8.97 -29.91 16.02
CA GLN A 449 8.98 -28.77 16.95
C GLN A 449 9.41 -29.14 18.37
N GLU A 450 9.14 -30.37 18.81
CA GLU A 450 9.55 -30.86 20.13
C GLU A 450 11.06 -30.91 20.32
N GLU A 451 11.83 -31.10 19.23
CA GLU A 451 13.29 -31.17 19.27
C GLU A 451 13.96 -29.79 19.37
N HIS A 452 13.19 -28.71 19.18
CA HIS A 452 13.72 -27.37 18.92
C HIS A 452 13.16 -26.30 19.86
N ALA A 453 12.58 -26.68 21.00
CA ALA A 453 12.06 -25.74 21.98
C ALA A 453 13.13 -24.80 22.56
N VAL A 454 14.31 -25.34 22.91
CA VAL A 454 15.41 -24.55 23.51
C VAL A 454 15.89 -23.42 22.60
N PRO A 455 16.29 -23.65 21.33
CA PRO A 455 16.72 -22.56 20.46
C PRO A 455 15.59 -21.56 20.15
N ALA A 456 14.32 -21.99 20.14
CA ALA A 456 13.18 -21.10 19.99
C ALA A 456 12.97 -20.21 21.24
N LEU A 457 13.12 -20.75 22.46
CA LEU A 457 13.10 -19.97 23.70
C LEU A 457 14.22 -18.93 23.74
N GLU A 458 15.42 -19.30 23.32
CA GLU A 458 16.56 -18.38 23.21
C GLU A 458 16.30 -17.26 22.20
N ALA A 459 15.68 -17.57 21.07
CA ALA A 459 15.26 -16.57 20.10
C ALA A 459 14.19 -15.63 20.68
N LEU A 460 13.18 -16.16 21.37
CA LEU A 460 12.11 -15.37 21.96
C LEU A 460 12.66 -14.36 22.97
N ARG A 461 13.52 -14.84 23.87
CA ARG A 461 14.21 -13.98 24.85
C ARG A 461 15.03 -12.90 24.16
N ARG A 462 15.83 -13.27 23.15
CA ARG A 462 16.69 -12.33 22.40
C ARG A 462 15.89 -11.22 21.71
N PHE A 463 14.75 -11.56 21.07
CA PHE A 463 13.90 -10.57 20.42
C PHE A 463 13.16 -9.68 21.43
N THR A 464 12.72 -10.22 22.56
CA THR A 464 12.09 -9.42 23.62
C THR A 464 13.08 -8.44 24.26
N GLU A 465 14.31 -8.87 24.56
CA GLU A 465 15.36 -8.03 25.16
C GLU A 465 15.76 -6.81 24.30
N ARG A 466 15.51 -6.86 22.98
CA ARG A 466 15.80 -5.74 22.05
C ARG A 466 14.80 -4.58 22.16
N GLY A 467 13.62 -4.82 22.72
CA GLY A 467 12.64 -3.76 22.98
C GLY A 467 12.12 -3.06 21.72
N MET A 468 11.91 -3.80 20.62
CA MET A 468 11.42 -3.22 19.37
C MET A 468 10.01 -3.70 19.04
N TRP A 469 9.10 -2.74 18.79
CA TRP A 469 7.73 -3.00 18.39
C TRP A 469 7.66 -3.78 17.07
N THR A 470 8.55 -3.48 16.12
CA THR A 470 8.61 -4.15 14.81
C THR A 470 8.88 -5.64 14.88
N GLU A 471 9.39 -6.12 16.02
CA GLU A 471 9.68 -7.54 16.25
C GLU A 471 8.49 -8.28 16.88
N ARG A 472 7.31 -7.64 17.00
CA ARG A 472 6.05 -8.28 17.42
C ARG A 472 5.85 -9.63 16.74
N ASP A 473 5.94 -9.69 15.42
CA ASP A 473 5.52 -10.87 14.64
C ASP A 473 6.42 -12.07 14.85
N VAL A 474 7.74 -11.87 14.95
CA VAL A 474 8.65 -12.96 15.27
C VAL A 474 8.45 -13.46 16.69
N ARG A 475 8.15 -12.58 17.65
CA ARG A 475 7.87 -12.96 19.04
C ARG A 475 6.54 -13.71 19.15
N MET A 476 5.51 -13.26 18.42
CA MET A 476 4.24 -13.98 18.27
C MET A 476 4.44 -15.38 17.67
N ALA A 477 5.18 -15.48 16.55
CA ALA A 477 5.46 -16.75 15.90
C ALA A 477 6.24 -17.72 16.80
N LEU A 478 7.17 -17.21 17.60
CA LEU A 478 7.92 -18.00 18.58
C LEU A 478 7.01 -18.48 19.73
N LEU A 479 6.13 -17.62 20.25
CA LEU A 479 5.13 -18.03 21.23
C LEU A 479 4.18 -19.10 20.67
N ASP A 480 3.72 -18.94 19.42
CA ASP A 480 2.88 -19.93 18.74
C ASP A 480 3.59 -21.27 18.55
N PHE A 481 4.89 -21.25 18.26
CA PHE A 481 5.70 -22.45 18.14
C PHE A 481 5.91 -23.16 19.50
N LEU A 482 6.04 -22.40 20.58
CA LEU A 482 6.35 -22.93 21.92
C LEU A 482 5.12 -23.34 22.73
N ALA A 483 4.00 -22.62 22.59
CA ALA A 483 2.81 -22.80 23.43
C ALA A 483 2.27 -24.24 23.45
N PRO A 484 2.20 -24.97 22.31
CA PRO A 484 1.69 -26.35 22.29
C PRO A 484 2.62 -27.38 22.97
N LEU A 485 3.87 -27.01 23.29
CA LEU A 485 4.88 -27.96 23.76
C LEU A 485 4.78 -28.19 25.27
N PRO A 486 4.46 -29.41 25.75
CA PRO A 486 4.21 -29.68 27.17
C PRO A 486 5.47 -29.61 28.04
N HIS A 487 6.67 -29.68 27.44
CA HIS A 487 7.94 -29.66 28.15
C HIS A 487 8.54 -28.24 28.28
N VAL A 488 7.97 -27.23 27.60
CA VAL A 488 8.30 -25.82 27.86
C VAL A 488 7.69 -25.45 29.20
N ALA A 489 8.47 -24.96 30.16
CA ALA A 489 7.95 -24.67 31.48
C ALA A 489 7.03 -23.45 31.45
N GLU A 490 6.01 -23.41 32.31
CA GLU A 490 5.13 -22.24 32.47
C GLU A 490 5.95 -20.99 32.85
N ALA A 491 6.94 -21.15 33.73
CA ALA A 491 7.87 -20.10 34.13
C ALA A 491 8.66 -19.49 32.95
N ASP A 492 8.87 -20.24 31.86
CA ASP A 492 9.52 -19.72 30.66
C ASP A 492 8.60 -18.77 29.88
N LEU A 493 7.28 -18.86 30.06
CA LEU A 493 6.28 -18.03 29.38
C LEU A 493 5.72 -16.90 30.27
N GLU A 494 5.71 -17.08 31.59
CA GLU A 494 5.19 -16.11 32.56
C GLU A 494 5.78 -14.71 32.40
N GLY A 495 7.07 -14.59 32.09
CA GLY A 495 7.72 -13.30 31.90
C GLY A 495 7.19 -12.47 30.73
N TYR A 496 6.47 -13.09 29.78
CA TYR A 496 5.94 -12.38 28.61
C TYR A 496 4.52 -11.86 28.81
N VAL A 497 3.83 -12.17 29.92
CA VAL A 497 2.49 -11.58 30.19
C VAL A 497 2.55 -10.08 30.48
N THR A 498 3.74 -9.57 30.83
CA THR A 498 4.03 -8.16 31.03
C THR A 498 4.79 -7.52 29.87
N ASP A 499 4.83 -8.20 28.72
CA ASP A 499 5.51 -7.70 27.53
C ASP A 499 5.06 -6.28 27.16
N PHE A 500 5.97 -5.47 26.63
CA PHE A 500 5.64 -4.11 26.23
C PHE A 500 4.64 -4.05 25.07
N ASP A 501 4.55 -5.10 24.27
CA ASP A 501 3.55 -5.21 23.23
C ASP A 501 2.28 -5.90 23.73
N PRO A 502 1.11 -5.23 23.73
CA PRO A 502 -0.13 -5.81 24.25
C PRO A 502 -0.52 -7.13 23.58
N ARG A 503 -0.21 -7.32 22.29
CA ARG A 503 -0.56 -8.56 21.59
C ARG A 503 0.32 -9.73 22.01
N VAL A 504 1.59 -9.46 22.27
CA VAL A 504 2.53 -10.47 22.77
C VAL A 504 2.16 -10.86 24.20
N ALA A 505 1.84 -9.87 25.04
CA ALA A 505 1.34 -10.09 26.40
C ALA A 505 0.05 -10.91 26.44
N GLU A 506 -0.92 -10.57 25.60
CA GLU A 506 -2.18 -11.31 25.45
C GLU A 506 -1.93 -12.75 25.01
N ARG A 507 -1.09 -12.94 23.98
CA ARG A 507 -0.78 -14.28 23.47
C ARG A 507 -0.09 -15.17 24.51
N ALA A 508 0.83 -14.61 25.29
CA ALA A 508 1.50 -15.31 26.38
C ALA A 508 0.52 -15.70 27.49
N ALA A 509 -0.39 -14.79 27.88
CA ALA A 509 -1.43 -15.09 28.84
C ALA A 509 -2.36 -16.21 28.33
N THR A 510 -2.77 -16.18 27.05
CA THR A 510 -3.55 -17.26 26.44
C THR A 510 -2.81 -18.60 26.48
N ALA A 511 -1.51 -18.62 26.18
CA ALA A 511 -0.70 -19.85 26.23
C ALA A 511 -0.69 -20.49 27.62
N LEU A 512 -0.65 -19.68 28.67
CA LEU A 512 -0.69 -20.13 30.07
C LEU A 512 -2.11 -20.55 30.50
N GLN A 513 -3.14 -19.85 30.03
CA GLN A 513 -4.54 -20.22 30.26
C GLN A 513 -4.90 -21.57 29.62
N GLU A 514 -4.38 -21.86 28.42
CA GLU A 514 -4.52 -23.17 27.76
C GLU A 514 -3.92 -24.32 28.59
N ARG A 515 -3.02 -24.00 29.53
CA ARG A 515 -2.40 -24.93 30.48
C ARG A 515 -3.11 -24.96 31.84
N GLY A 516 -4.19 -24.20 32.00
CA GLY A 516 -5.01 -24.16 33.21
C GLY A 516 -4.64 -23.07 34.23
N LEU A 517 -3.73 -22.16 33.88
CA LEU A 517 -3.35 -21.05 34.76
C LEU A 517 -4.35 -19.89 34.64
N THR A 518 -4.63 -19.23 35.76
CA THR A 518 -5.43 -18.00 35.78
C THR A 518 -4.50 -16.79 35.79
N VAL A 519 -4.08 -16.38 34.60
CA VAL A 519 -3.23 -15.20 34.39
C VAL A 519 -3.89 -14.26 33.37
N ALA A 520 -3.71 -12.96 33.53
CA ALA A 520 -4.16 -11.94 32.57
C ALA A 520 -2.93 -11.21 32.02
N ALA A 521 -3.04 -10.71 30.79
CA ALA A 521 -2.04 -9.83 30.23
C ALA A 521 -2.03 -8.49 30.99
N ASP A 522 -0.83 -8.02 31.31
CA ASP A 522 -0.57 -6.74 31.98
C ASP A 522 0.61 -6.03 31.30
N PRO A 523 0.45 -5.62 30.02
CA PRO A 523 1.56 -5.12 29.23
C PRO A 523 2.16 -3.86 29.84
N THR A 524 3.47 -3.67 29.69
CA THR A 524 4.20 -2.46 30.11
C THR A 524 4.68 -1.68 28.88
N PRO A 525 3.85 -0.83 28.25
CA PRO A 525 4.16 -0.23 26.95
C PRO A 525 5.44 0.62 26.98
N LEU A 526 6.19 0.60 25.88
CA LEU A 526 7.30 1.54 25.71
C LEU A 526 6.78 2.97 25.63
N GLU A 527 7.65 3.93 26.00
CA GLU A 527 7.33 5.35 25.85
C GLU A 527 7.04 5.69 24.38
N PRO A 528 5.91 6.37 24.08
CA PRO A 528 5.60 6.79 22.73
C PRO A 528 6.58 7.87 22.24
N GLU A 529 6.77 7.96 20.92
CA GLU A 529 7.56 9.05 20.36
C GLU A 529 6.86 10.41 20.59
N PRO A 530 7.62 11.51 20.77
CA PRO A 530 7.03 12.83 20.89
C PRO A 530 6.25 13.23 19.64
N THR A 531 5.08 13.82 19.84
CA THR A 531 4.29 14.41 18.75
C THR A 531 4.95 15.68 18.19
N PRO A 532 4.79 15.97 16.89
CA PRO A 532 5.43 17.12 16.27
C PRO A 532 4.84 18.44 16.76
N THR A 533 5.71 19.44 16.98
CA THR A 533 5.26 20.80 17.34
C THR A 533 4.61 21.52 16.15
N VAL A 534 3.78 22.50 16.44
CA VAL A 534 3.22 23.47 15.48
C VAL A 534 4.28 24.04 14.51
N ARG A 535 5.37 24.54 15.09
CA ARG A 535 6.47 25.15 14.33
C ARG A 535 7.09 24.13 13.38
N ARG A 536 7.23 22.88 13.83
CA ARG A 536 7.72 21.80 12.98
C ARG A 536 6.76 21.54 11.83
N LEU A 537 5.48 21.36 12.09
CA LEU A 537 4.47 21.08 11.06
C LEU A 537 4.35 22.20 10.02
N THR A 538 4.40 23.46 10.47
CA THR A 538 4.47 24.65 9.62
C THR A 538 5.68 24.61 8.69
N THR A 539 6.84 24.20 9.22
CA THR A 539 8.06 24.03 8.42
C THR A 539 7.90 22.89 7.41
N LEU A 540 7.36 21.75 7.84
CA LEU A 540 7.17 20.57 6.99
C LEU A 540 6.22 20.83 5.82
N ALA A 541 5.15 21.60 6.04
CA ALA A 541 4.20 21.98 5.00
C ALA A 541 4.84 22.81 3.87
N ALA A 542 5.94 23.50 4.17
CA ALA A 542 6.76 24.24 3.20
C ALA A 542 8.04 23.49 2.80
N SER A 543 8.15 22.20 3.12
CA SER A 543 9.33 21.38 2.87
C SER A 543 9.04 20.23 1.90
N GLN A 544 10.11 19.69 1.33
CA GLN A 544 10.12 18.54 0.45
C GLN A 544 11.32 17.66 0.78
N VAL A 545 11.17 16.35 0.62
CA VAL A 545 12.27 15.40 0.69
C VAL A 545 12.75 15.11 -0.73
N VAL A 546 14.03 15.34 -0.99
CA VAL A 546 14.68 15.05 -2.26
C VAL A 546 15.47 13.75 -2.12
N LEU A 547 15.12 12.76 -2.93
CA LEU A 547 15.81 11.48 -3.03
C LEU A 547 16.69 11.47 -4.29
N GLU A 548 17.98 11.21 -4.13
CA GLU A 548 18.89 10.89 -5.23
C GLU A 548 18.89 9.38 -5.45
N MET A 549 18.36 8.92 -6.59
CA MET A 549 18.16 7.48 -6.85
C MET A 549 19.28 6.89 -7.70
N ALA A 550 19.58 5.61 -7.50
CA ALA A 550 20.42 4.80 -8.40
C ALA A 550 19.86 3.38 -8.57
N ALA A 551 20.27 2.71 -9.65
CA ALA A 551 19.80 1.36 -9.99
C ALA A 551 20.25 0.28 -9.00
N GLY A 552 21.19 0.60 -8.13
CA GLY A 552 21.72 -0.25 -7.08
C GLY A 552 22.99 0.35 -6.48
N PRO A 553 23.57 -0.31 -5.46
CA PRO A 553 24.82 0.14 -4.85
C PRO A 553 25.95 0.29 -5.89
N GLY A 554 26.61 1.45 -5.91
CA GLY A 554 27.70 1.74 -6.86
C GLY A 554 27.26 1.95 -8.32
N ALA A 555 25.97 1.84 -8.64
CA ALA A 555 25.45 2.03 -9.99
C ALA A 555 25.33 3.51 -10.37
N ARG A 556 25.11 3.74 -11.68
CA ARG A 556 24.83 5.07 -12.22
C ARG A 556 23.54 5.67 -11.61
N PRO A 557 23.48 6.99 -11.41
CA PRO A 557 22.27 7.66 -10.96
C PRO A 557 21.08 7.42 -11.92
N LEU A 558 19.90 7.21 -11.36
CA LEU A 558 18.63 7.13 -12.10
C LEU A 558 17.94 8.49 -12.22
N GLY A 559 18.24 9.42 -11.29
CA GLY A 559 17.67 10.75 -11.23
C GLY A 559 17.18 11.12 -9.84
N ARG A 560 16.55 12.29 -9.75
CA ARG A 560 15.98 12.84 -8.52
C ARG A 560 14.50 12.55 -8.42
N VAL A 561 14.03 12.25 -7.22
CA VAL A 561 12.60 12.17 -6.87
C VAL A 561 12.33 13.20 -5.77
N VAL A 562 11.40 14.11 -6.00
CA VAL A 562 11.04 15.17 -5.04
C VAL A 562 9.68 14.88 -4.46
N ILE A 563 9.62 14.71 -3.14
CA ILE A 563 8.41 14.39 -2.38
C ILE A 563 8.00 15.60 -1.55
N ALA A 564 6.88 16.24 -1.88
CA ALA A 564 6.28 17.23 -1.01
C ALA A 564 5.62 16.52 0.19
N LEU A 565 5.91 16.99 1.40
CA LEU A 565 5.34 16.40 2.62
C LEU A 565 3.89 16.84 2.82
N ARG A 566 3.07 15.94 3.41
CA ARG A 566 1.64 16.18 3.69
C ARG A 566 1.32 16.09 5.19
N PRO A 567 1.89 16.97 6.03
CA PRO A 567 1.57 17.00 7.46
C PRO A 567 0.11 17.40 7.74
N ASP A 568 -0.60 17.93 6.75
CA ASP A 568 -2.04 18.17 6.81
C ASP A 568 -2.88 16.88 6.76
N LEU A 569 -2.33 15.81 6.20
CA LEU A 569 -2.93 14.48 6.17
C LEU A 569 -2.39 13.61 7.30
N ALA A 570 -1.08 13.58 7.48
CA ALA A 570 -0.40 12.68 8.41
C ALA A 570 0.75 13.39 9.13
N ALA A 571 0.44 14.06 10.24
CA ALA A 571 1.37 14.91 10.97
C ALA A 571 2.55 14.11 11.53
N THR A 572 2.27 13.02 12.25
CA THR A 572 3.29 12.22 12.92
C THR A 572 4.15 11.46 11.91
N ASN A 573 3.52 10.87 10.88
CA ASN A 573 4.23 10.10 9.87
C ASN A 573 5.04 10.97 8.90
N ALA A 574 4.52 12.15 8.50
CA ALA A 574 5.30 13.10 7.69
C ALA A 574 6.50 13.66 8.46
N ASP A 575 6.35 13.95 9.76
CA ASP A 575 7.47 14.37 10.59
C ASP A 575 8.51 13.27 10.76
N ARG A 576 8.08 12.04 11.06
CA ARG A 576 9.00 10.89 11.15
C ARG A 576 9.81 10.71 9.87
N PHE A 577 9.16 10.72 8.71
CA PHE A 577 9.84 10.60 7.42
C PHE A 577 10.86 11.74 7.20
N ALA A 578 10.48 12.98 7.53
CA ALA A 578 11.38 14.13 7.46
C ALA A 578 12.59 14.00 8.39
N ARG A 579 12.40 13.57 9.65
CA ARG A 579 13.48 13.35 10.62
C ARG A 579 14.45 12.28 10.16
N LEU A 580 13.95 11.20 9.56
CA LEU A 580 14.78 10.13 9.01
C LEU A 580 15.62 10.63 7.82
N ALA A 581 15.04 11.45 6.94
CA ALA A 581 15.78 12.09 5.86
C ALA A 581 16.86 13.07 6.39
N GLU A 582 16.52 13.93 7.36
CA GLU A 582 17.44 14.90 7.96
C GLU A 582 18.66 14.25 8.61
N ARG A 583 18.49 13.08 9.24
CA ARG A 583 19.56 12.33 9.91
C ARG A 583 20.32 11.38 8.97
N GLY A 584 19.95 11.32 7.69
CA GLY A 584 20.54 10.40 6.71
C GLY A 584 20.18 8.93 6.94
N ALA A 585 19.15 8.64 7.72
CA ALA A 585 18.73 7.26 8.04
C ALA A 585 18.13 6.52 6.83
N LEU A 586 17.73 7.26 5.78
CA LEU A 586 17.24 6.70 4.52
C LEU A 586 18.36 6.46 3.50
N ASP A 587 19.58 6.99 3.74
CA ASP A 587 20.71 6.86 2.82
C ASP A 587 21.16 5.39 2.76
N GLY A 588 21.27 4.84 1.56
CA GLY A 588 21.62 3.44 1.31
C GLY A 588 20.45 2.46 1.39
N LEU A 589 19.26 2.89 1.81
CA LEU A 589 18.07 2.03 1.84
C LEU A 589 17.54 1.78 0.41
N THR A 590 16.86 0.66 0.23
CA THR A 590 16.40 0.21 -1.09
C THR A 590 14.89 0.21 -1.24
N PHE A 591 14.43 0.36 -2.48
CA PHE A 591 13.12 -0.11 -2.93
C PHE A 591 13.24 -1.59 -3.26
N HIS A 592 12.86 -2.42 -2.31
CA HIS A 592 13.06 -3.88 -2.36
C HIS A 592 11.83 -4.62 -2.89
N ARG A 593 10.71 -3.93 -3.11
CA ARG A 593 9.51 -4.52 -3.69
C ARG A 593 8.93 -3.59 -4.76
N VAL A 594 8.85 -4.09 -5.98
CA VAL A 594 8.30 -3.37 -7.14
C VAL A 594 7.16 -4.21 -7.71
N VAL A 595 5.95 -3.68 -7.67
CA VAL A 595 4.77 -4.32 -8.29
C VAL A 595 4.29 -3.41 -9.42
N PRO A 596 4.60 -3.76 -10.70
CA PRO A 596 4.16 -2.99 -11.85
C PRO A 596 2.65 -2.73 -11.82
N ASN A 597 2.23 -1.52 -12.22
CA ASN A 597 0.83 -1.08 -12.14
C ASN A 597 0.21 -1.17 -10.74
N PHE A 598 1.00 -1.05 -9.68
CA PHE A 598 0.49 -0.92 -8.32
C PHE A 598 1.33 0.06 -7.50
N VAL A 599 2.42 -0.41 -6.88
CA VAL A 599 3.28 0.40 -6.00
C VAL A 599 4.74 -0.05 -6.09
N VAL A 600 5.64 0.86 -5.73
CA VAL A 600 7.02 0.53 -5.32
C VAL A 600 7.16 0.78 -3.83
N GLN A 601 7.75 -0.16 -3.09
CA GLN A 601 7.90 -0.12 -1.64
C GLN A 601 9.38 -0.19 -1.25
N GLY A 602 9.78 0.63 -0.28
CA GLY A 602 11.15 0.78 0.16
C GLY A 602 11.29 1.45 1.53
N GLY A 603 12.53 1.76 1.91
CA GLY A 603 12.84 2.37 3.19
C GLY A 603 13.02 1.39 4.35
N SER A 604 13.10 0.07 4.06
CA SER A 604 13.47 -0.96 5.04
C SER A 604 14.99 -1.06 5.18
N PRO A 605 15.55 -1.02 6.41
CA PRO A 605 16.96 -1.34 6.67
C PRO A 605 17.36 -2.77 6.29
N GLY A 606 16.44 -3.74 6.42
CA GLY A 606 16.66 -5.13 6.02
C GLY A 606 16.31 -5.44 4.57
N ALA A 607 15.79 -4.45 3.82
CA ALA A 607 15.21 -4.65 2.50
C ALA A 607 14.12 -5.74 2.50
N ASN A 608 13.32 -5.80 3.57
CA ASN A 608 12.25 -6.76 3.74
C ASN A 608 11.12 -6.21 4.61
N GLU A 609 10.01 -6.95 4.67
CA GLU A 609 8.77 -6.53 5.29
C GLU A 609 8.88 -6.36 6.82
N TYR A 610 9.78 -7.10 7.48
CA TYR A 610 9.85 -7.20 8.94
C TYR A 610 11.00 -6.43 9.58
N ALA A 611 11.77 -5.69 8.79
CA ALA A 611 12.85 -4.84 9.25
C ALA A 611 12.50 -3.37 9.02
N GLY A 612 12.17 -2.66 10.10
CA GLY A 612 11.78 -1.25 10.06
C GLY A 612 12.35 -0.46 11.25
N HIS A 613 11.80 0.72 11.47
CA HIS A 613 12.10 1.55 12.63
C HIS A 613 11.55 0.92 13.92
N GLY A 614 12.31 0.96 15.03
CA GLY A 614 12.00 0.19 16.24
C GLY A 614 10.63 0.47 16.89
N SER A 615 10.01 1.62 16.64
CA SER A 615 8.68 1.96 17.12
C SER A 615 7.65 2.01 15.99
N TYR A 616 6.47 1.46 16.23
CA TYR A 616 5.34 1.67 15.32
C TYR A 616 4.84 3.13 15.37
N THR A 617 4.21 3.54 14.28
CA THR A 617 3.27 4.66 14.23
C THR A 617 1.88 4.13 13.95
N ARG A 618 0.89 4.83 14.50
CA ARG A 618 -0.50 4.65 14.12
C ARG A 618 -0.77 5.09 12.68
N ASP A 619 -1.87 4.61 12.15
CA ASP A 619 -2.41 5.08 10.89
C ASP A 619 -3.07 6.46 11.03
N GLU A 620 -2.73 7.38 10.13
CA GLU A 620 -3.31 8.72 10.01
C GLU A 620 -4.17 8.80 8.75
N ILE A 621 -5.23 8.00 8.72
CA ILE A 621 -6.10 7.86 7.53
C ILE A 621 -6.79 9.17 7.17
N SER A 622 -6.90 9.47 5.87
CA SER A 622 -7.51 10.71 5.39
C SER A 622 -8.52 10.46 4.27
N ALA A 623 -9.27 11.51 3.92
CA ALA A 623 -10.22 11.53 2.80
C ALA A 623 -9.55 11.49 1.41
N GLU A 624 -8.28 11.87 1.35
CA GLU A 624 -7.51 11.95 0.12
C GLU A 624 -7.33 10.54 -0.47
N GLY A 625 -7.46 10.44 -1.79
CA GLY A 625 -7.28 9.16 -2.47
C GLY A 625 -5.81 8.81 -2.68
N HIS A 626 -5.51 7.52 -2.75
CA HIS A 626 -4.20 6.99 -3.12
C HIS A 626 -3.98 7.11 -4.63
N TRP A 627 -3.82 8.35 -5.08
CA TRP A 627 -3.55 8.69 -6.47
C TRP A 627 -2.13 8.35 -6.89
N ARG A 628 -1.89 8.21 -8.19
CA ARG A 628 -0.54 8.08 -8.75
C ARG A 628 0.37 9.20 -8.22
N GLY A 629 1.55 8.82 -7.72
CA GLY A 629 2.52 9.71 -7.09
C GLY A 629 2.34 9.93 -5.59
N MET A 630 1.21 9.53 -5.00
CA MET A 630 1.04 9.62 -3.55
C MET A 630 1.98 8.64 -2.83
N VAL A 631 2.62 9.14 -1.76
CA VAL A 631 3.55 8.39 -0.92
C VAL A 631 2.84 7.96 0.35
N GLY A 632 2.67 6.65 0.50
CA GLY A 632 2.01 6.05 1.63
C GLY A 632 2.97 5.37 2.60
N LEU A 633 2.50 5.13 3.82
CA LEU A 633 3.20 4.34 4.83
C LEU A 633 2.88 2.85 4.64
N SER A 634 3.90 2.01 4.54
CA SER A 634 3.69 0.55 4.53
C SER A 634 3.36 0.08 5.94
N THR A 635 2.41 -0.85 6.05
CA THR A 635 1.99 -1.42 7.33
C THR A 635 1.72 -2.91 7.18
N ARG A 636 1.87 -3.65 8.28
CA ARG A 636 1.60 -5.10 8.40
C ARG A 636 0.26 -5.38 9.08
N GLY A 637 -0.63 -4.39 9.04
CA GLY A 637 -1.86 -4.32 9.80
C GLY A 637 -2.09 -2.92 10.37
N ARG A 638 -3.28 -2.68 10.91
CA ARG A 638 -3.63 -1.39 11.53
C ARG A 638 -2.61 -0.99 12.58
N ASP A 639 -2.16 0.26 12.52
CA ASP A 639 -1.24 0.88 13.48
C ASP A 639 0.11 0.16 13.63
N THR A 640 0.67 -0.32 12.52
CA THR A 640 2.00 -0.98 12.50
C THR A 640 3.00 -0.28 11.58
N GLY A 641 2.86 1.04 11.42
CA GLY A 641 3.75 1.83 10.57
C GLY A 641 5.19 1.82 11.07
N ASP A 642 6.12 1.29 10.28
CA ASP A 642 7.52 1.07 10.69
C ASP A 642 8.53 1.92 9.92
N ALA A 643 8.06 3.05 9.38
CA ALA A 643 8.79 4.00 8.53
C ALA A 643 9.13 3.51 7.10
N GLN A 644 8.73 2.30 6.72
CA GLN A 644 8.74 1.92 5.32
C GLN A 644 7.69 2.72 4.54
N ILE A 645 8.02 3.08 3.31
CA ILE A 645 7.13 3.86 2.43
C ILE A 645 6.82 3.08 1.16
N PHE A 646 5.71 3.42 0.54
CA PHE A 646 5.44 3.06 -0.84
C PHE A 646 5.05 4.27 -1.68
N VAL A 647 5.28 4.21 -2.98
CA VAL A 647 4.84 5.21 -3.97
C VAL A 647 3.85 4.57 -4.92
N ASN A 648 2.69 5.20 -5.08
CA ASN A 648 1.64 4.77 -5.99
C ASN A 648 2.07 4.96 -7.45
N LEU A 649 2.12 3.86 -8.22
CA LEU A 649 2.40 3.89 -9.67
C LEU A 649 1.15 4.15 -10.51
N ILE A 650 -0.04 3.94 -9.96
CA ILE A 650 -1.32 4.23 -10.60
C ILE A 650 -2.29 4.78 -9.54
N ASP A 651 -3.49 5.17 -9.95
CA ASP A 651 -4.55 5.46 -8.99
C ASP A 651 -5.03 4.15 -8.32
N ASN A 652 -4.83 4.03 -7.00
CA ASN A 652 -5.06 2.83 -6.20
C ASN A 652 -6.15 3.05 -5.13
N THR A 653 -7.39 3.34 -5.54
CA THR A 653 -8.52 3.61 -4.62
C THR A 653 -8.80 2.48 -3.63
N ARG A 654 -8.36 1.25 -3.89
CA ARG A 654 -8.43 0.14 -2.93
C ARG A 654 -7.58 0.34 -1.67
N LEU A 655 -6.62 1.27 -1.69
CA LEU A 655 -5.81 1.65 -0.52
C LEU A 655 -6.46 2.78 0.29
N ASP A 656 -7.48 3.43 -0.26
CA ASP A 656 -8.25 4.47 0.44
C ASP A 656 -8.85 3.89 1.72
N PHE A 657 -8.98 4.73 2.74
CA PHE A 657 -9.43 4.36 4.09
C PHE A 657 -8.54 3.36 4.83
N ASN A 658 -7.46 2.88 4.19
CA ASN A 658 -6.65 1.79 4.70
C ASN A 658 -5.18 2.14 4.94
N TYR A 659 -4.65 3.12 4.23
CA TYR A 659 -3.23 3.46 4.37
C TYR A 659 -3.04 4.96 4.55
N THR A 660 -2.07 5.31 5.38
CA THR A 660 -1.64 6.69 5.63
C THR A 660 -0.98 7.27 4.38
N ILE A 661 -1.28 8.53 4.05
CA ILE A 661 -0.58 9.30 3.00
C ILE A 661 0.26 10.37 3.69
N LEU A 662 1.59 10.28 3.54
CA LEU A 662 2.55 11.19 4.20
C LEU A 662 3.18 12.20 3.25
N GLY A 663 3.03 12.02 1.93
CA GLY A 663 3.64 12.88 0.93
C GLY A 663 3.10 12.63 -0.49
N GLU A 664 3.59 13.43 -1.43
CA GLU A 664 3.28 13.35 -2.85
C GLU A 664 4.54 13.61 -3.67
N VAL A 665 4.83 12.76 -4.65
CA VAL A 665 5.91 13.00 -5.60
C VAL A 665 5.51 14.15 -6.54
N THR A 666 6.22 15.26 -6.45
CA THR A 666 5.99 16.45 -7.28
C THR A 666 6.93 16.54 -8.48
N GLU A 667 8.08 15.87 -8.44
CA GLU A 667 9.04 15.77 -9.54
C GLU A 667 9.70 14.37 -9.54
N GLY A 668 10.01 13.82 -10.72
CA GLY A 668 10.72 12.55 -10.84
C GLY A 668 9.85 11.30 -10.92
N MET A 669 8.56 11.39 -11.27
CA MET A 669 7.72 10.18 -11.45
C MET A 669 8.25 9.26 -12.55
N GLU A 670 8.90 9.80 -13.58
CA GLU A 670 9.57 9.00 -14.60
C GLU A 670 10.77 8.20 -14.06
N VAL A 671 11.39 8.66 -12.97
CA VAL A 671 12.41 7.90 -12.24
C VAL A 671 11.74 6.77 -11.46
N VAL A 672 10.63 7.08 -10.76
CA VAL A 672 9.83 6.09 -10.01
C VAL A 672 9.33 4.96 -10.92
N ASP A 673 8.83 5.28 -12.12
CA ASP A 673 8.34 4.31 -13.11
C ASP A 673 9.40 3.35 -13.65
N ARG A 674 10.68 3.68 -13.48
CA ARG A 674 11.83 2.88 -13.90
C ARG A 674 12.53 2.19 -12.75
N LEU A 675 12.08 2.37 -11.51
CA LEU A 675 12.66 1.64 -10.38
C LEU A 675 12.42 0.13 -10.58
N ALA A 676 13.47 -0.62 -10.32
CA ALA A 676 13.48 -2.08 -10.24
C ALA A 676 13.94 -2.49 -8.83
N GLU A 677 13.77 -3.76 -8.48
CA GLU A 677 14.13 -4.29 -7.16
C GLU A 677 15.58 -3.96 -6.78
N GLY A 678 15.81 -3.48 -5.56
CA GLY A 678 17.14 -3.10 -5.09
C GLY A 678 17.63 -1.74 -5.59
N ALA A 679 16.81 -0.96 -6.28
CA ALA A 679 17.10 0.45 -6.52
C ALA A 679 17.31 1.17 -5.18
N VAL A 680 18.34 2.01 -5.10
CA VAL A 680 18.85 2.55 -3.84
C VAL A 680 18.64 4.05 -3.74
N ILE A 681 18.23 4.51 -2.55
CA ILE A 681 18.26 5.91 -2.15
C ILE A 681 19.72 6.24 -1.83
N ARG A 682 20.44 6.91 -2.73
CA ARG A 682 21.83 7.31 -2.46
C ARG A 682 21.89 8.32 -1.33
N THR A 683 21.00 9.30 -1.38
CA THR A 683 20.84 10.32 -0.34
C THR A 683 19.39 10.78 -0.28
N ALA A 684 18.88 11.00 0.93
CA ALA A 684 17.63 11.70 1.19
C ALA A 684 17.92 13.02 1.92
N ARG A 685 17.36 14.14 1.45
CA ARG A 685 17.58 15.46 2.07
C ARG A 685 16.25 16.20 2.23
N LEU A 686 16.04 16.79 3.41
CA LEU A 686 14.94 17.72 3.61
C LEU A 686 15.34 19.10 3.08
N GLU A 687 14.55 19.63 2.16
CA GLU A 687 14.77 20.94 1.55
C GLU A 687 13.52 21.80 1.72
N ARG A 688 13.69 23.13 1.76
CA ARG A 688 12.55 24.04 1.62
C ARG A 688 12.04 24.00 0.20
N ARG A 689 10.73 23.84 0.04
CA ARG A 689 10.05 23.94 -1.24
C ARG A 689 10.24 25.37 -1.77
N ARG A 690 10.78 25.52 -2.98
CA ARG A 690 10.79 26.83 -3.64
C ARG A 690 9.35 27.20 -3.94
N ALA A 691 8.94 28.42 -3.57
CA ALA A 691 7.63 28.92 -3.96
C ALA A 691 7.51 28.84 -5.49
N PRO A 692 6.37 28.34 -6.03
CA PRO A 692 6.17 28.18 -7.47
C PRO A 692 6.27 29.49 -8.24
#